data_AF-A0A962LF94-F1
#
_entry.id   AF-A0A962LF94-F1
#
_cell.length_a   1.000
_cell.length_b   1.000
_cell.length_c   1.000
_cell.angle_alpha   90.00
_cell.angle_beta   90.00
_cell.angle_gamma   90.00
#
_symmetry.space_group_name_H-M   'P 1'
#
loop_
_entity.id
_entity.type
_entity.pdbx_description
1 polymer ?
#
loop_
_entity_poly.entity_id
_entity_poly.type
_entity_poly.pdbx_seq_one_letter_code
_entity_poly.pdbx_strand_id
1 'polypeptide(L)'
;MADYSYYFVMKRFLPLLREFGEVEILEHAPCDEDVARRQHTAPCIYLSFTPPNKVAAITRCPVVPVFAWEYSTIPDEEFSCPEDNWVRALQLTGNAITHSHFALDVVRSQLGAEYHIESIPAPIWDSYKHIREARLTAPPRGLDGLNLDCTIIDSNDYLISNTAIRPRPGGVTSSKRLLSELWNAEPLVYRFAAGEPGPTLIGFNEVESWGVWSRSGYPWVLFDCAIEGEIELTIRIRGYMQNIGKRLRLEMGCASADLLLSEKLQTHVFRLNIEQPTNVLAFVGVVERAVGASDPRDIGLGLAEIGIRRPGAVSVETDSLELEMSRDDLVCEGIHDREEPGCWTSSSRVSIQLPTSVAGDFRLRIDLFYMLHNHERRVEFCLGEVCQSVTLENNRTIYEVDFTGVATTDFICLSGLGFGPSEHDEDPRMLGLGLARLSLRRIYHRKTPVALAGKIRAALATLRKWSRESSLIKVLRSPRGILYTAILNPKDGRKNWEDIISGFVYAFRDDRDATLLIKITYHELAELYEDIFMYLIELHPFKCRLIFIHGFLSEEQYEQLLLHSHYIVNASRGEGQCLPLMEFMSAGVPAVAPRNSAMGEYIHVSNAFIVESSPEPTFWPQDPRQVFRTLWERIDWESLVTAFSASARAYRGPKGPYLKMAEAAAQAQQQYCSMAVARPRFENFLGALKKAVDE
;
A
#
# COMPACT_ATOMS: atom_id res chain seq x y z
N MET A 1 -9.80 -0.05 5.55
CA MET A 1 -8.57 -0.72 6.04
C MET A 1 -8.71 -1.37 7.43
N ALA A 2 -9.60 -0.87 8.30
CA ALA A 2 -9.89 -1.49 9.62
C ALA A 2 -10.73 -2.78 9.56
N ASP A 3 -11.52 -3.02 8.52
CA ASP A 3 -12.41 -4.19 8.46
C ASP A 3 -11.70 -5.52 8.13
N TYR A 4 -10.44 -5.45 7.67
CA TYR A 4 -9.68 -6.63 7.26
C TYR A 4 -9.30 -7.53 8.44
N SER A 5 -9.10 -6.96 9.64
CA SER A 5 -8.80 -7.72 10.85
C SER A 5 -9.99 -8.57 11.31
N TYR A 6 -11.21 -8.08 11.14
CA TYR A 6 -12.43 -8.80 11.52
C TYR A 6 -12.63 -10.10 10.76
N TYR A 7 -12.23 -10.14 9.49
CA TYR A 7 -12.24 -11.38 8.71
C TYR A 7 -11.38 -12.48 9.33
N PHE A 8 -10.18 -12.13 9.84
CA PHE A 8 -9.32 -13.11 10.52
C PHE A 8 -9.92 -13.54 11.85
N VAL A 9 -10.46 -12.59 12.63
CA VAL A 9 -11.15 -12.92 13.89
C VAL A 9 -12.30 -13.89 13.63
N MET A 10 -13.18 -13.59 12.66
CA MET A 10 -14.27 -14.47 12.25
C MET A 10 -13.77 -15.88 11.93
N LYS A 11 -12.71 -16.00 11.12
CA LYS A 11 -12.08 -17.28 10.77
C LYS A 11 -11.65 -18.08 12.01
N ARG A 12 -11.11 -17.42 13.03
CA ARG A 12 -10.72 -18.06 14.29
C ARG A 12 -11.91 -18.49 15.14
N PHE A 13 -13.04 -17.81 15.04
CA PHE A 13 -14.28 -18.20 15.71
C PHE A 13 -15.00 -19.39 15.03
N LEU A 14 -14.81 -19.62 13.73
CA LEU A 14 -15.54 -20.66 12.99
C LEU A 14 -15.52 -22.06 13.63
N PRO A 15 -14.39 -22.60 14.16
CA PRO A 15 -14.39 -23.88 14.84
C PRO A 15 -15.32 -23.90 16.06
N LEU A 16 -15.31 -22.83 16.86
CA LEU A 16 -16.20 -22.67 18.01
C LEU A 16 -17.65 -22.59 17.58
N LEU A 17 -17.99 -21.72 16.62
CA LEU A 17 -19.38 -21.52 16.20
C LEU A 17 -20.03 -22.81 15.67
N ARG A 18 -19.26 -23.64 14.96
CA ARG A 18 -19.72 -24.92 14.40
C ARG A 18 -20.07 -25.98 15.46
N GLU A 19 -19.63 -25.82 16.71
CA GLU A 19 -20.01 -26.71 17.81
C GLU A 19 -21.43 -26.42 18.32
N PHE A 20 -21.96 -25.22 18.06
CA PHE A 20 -23.25 -24.76 18.57
C PHE A 20 -24.35 -24.70 17.50
N GLY A 21 -24.02 -24.87 16.22
CA GLY A 21 -25.01 -24.91 15.14
C GLY A 21 -24.39 -24.91 13.74
N GLU A 22 -25.27 -24.89 12.74
CA GLU A 22 -24.88 -24.68 11.34
C GLU A 22 -24.41 -23.23 11.15
N VAL A 23 -23.28 -23.04 10.47
CA VAL A 23 -22.65 -21.72 10.27
C VAL A 23 -22.61 -21.39 8.79
N GLU A 24 -23.31 -20.33 8.41
CA GLU A 24 -23.25 -19.74 7.08
C GLU A 24 -22.42 -18.45 7.10
N ILE A 25 -21.44 -18.34 6.19
CA ILE A 25 -20.63 -17.13 6.04
C ILE A 25 -21.24 -16.28 4.94
N LEU A 26 -21.53 -15.02 5.25
CA LEU A 26 -22.15 -14.08 4.33
C LEU A 26 -21.11 -13.06 3.84
N GLU A 27 -21.08 -12.80 2.53
CA GLU A 27 -20.24 -11.75 1.95
C GLU A 27 -20.79 -10.34 2.20
N HIS A 28 -22.11 -10.24 2.34
CA HIS A 28 -22.84 -9.01 2.60
C HIS A 28 -23.79 -9.20 3.78
N ALA A 29 -24.10 -8.12 4.49
CA ALA A 29 -25.03 -8.20 5.59
C ALA A 29 -26.43 -8.59 5.08
N PRO A 30 -27.13 -9.54 5.74
CA PRO A 30 -28.42 -10.02 5.28
C PRO A 30 -29.54 -9.00 5.60
N CYS A 31 -30.63 -9.06 4.85
CA CYS A 31 -31.87 -8.37 5.21
C CYS A 31 -32.84 -9.29 5.98
N ASP A 32 -33.96 -8.75 6.46
CA ASP A 32 -34.98 -9.53 7.15
C ASP A 32 -35.57 -10.66 6.28
N GLU A 33 -35.68 -10.48 4.95
CA GLU A 33 -36.15 -11.55 4.05
C GLU A 33 -35.16 -12.72 3.95
N ASP A 34 -33.87 -12.42 3.95
CA ASP A 34 -32.80 -13.42 3.99
C ASP A 34 -32.85 -14.23 5.29
N VAL A 35 -33.04 -13.54 6.42
CA VAL A 35 -33.18 -14.18 7.72
C VAL A 35 -34.46 -15.02 7.78
N ALA A 36 -35.57 -14.50 7.25
CA ALA A 36 -36.86 -15.22 7.19
C ALA A 36 -36.73 -16.58 6.50
N ARG A 37 -36.02 -16.62 5.37
CA ARG A 37 -35.78 -17.85 4.62
C ARG A 37 -35.02 -18.90 5.42
N ARG A 38 -34.06 -18.47 6.25
CA ARG A 38 -33.22 -19.33 7.10
C ARG A 38 -33.94 -19.78 8.37
N GLN A 39 -34.81 -18.94 8.91
CA GLN A 39 -35.60 -19.25 10.10
C GLN A 39 -36.61 -20.39 9.91
N HIS A 40 -36.97 -20.71 8.67
CA HIS A 40 -37.85 -21.85 8.37
C HIS A 40 -37.26 -23.20 8.81
N THR A 41 -35.94 -23.32 8.92
CA THR A 41 -35.26 -24.58 9.28
C THR A 41 -34.79 -24.62 10.72
N ALA A 42 -34.36 -23.48 11.30
CA ALA A 42 -33.87 -23.38 12.67
C ALA A 42 -33.90 -21.92 13.19
N PRO A 43 -33.92 -21.68 14.51
CA PRO A 43 -33.72 -20.35 15.06
C PRO A 43 -32.35 -19.80 14.62
N CYS A 44 -32.31 -18.54 14.19
CA CYS A 44 -31.10 -17.90 13.68
C CYS A 44 -30.55 -16.87 14.67
N ILE A 45 -29.23 -16.67 14.66
CA ILE A 45 -28.53 -15.55 15.31
C ILE A 45 -27.60 -14.96 14.25
N TYR A 46 -27.54 -13.64 14.15
CA TYR A 46 -26.60 -12.95 13.26
C TYR A 46 -25.41 -12.41 14.07
N LEU A 47 -24.24 -13.04 13.89
CA LEU A 47 -22.99 -12.55 14.45
C LEU A 47 -22.31 -11.60 13.46
N SER A 48 -22.22 -10.33 13.79
CA SER A 48 -21.62 -9.32 12.93
C SER A 48 -20.17 -9.06 13.35
N PHE A 49 -19.21 -9.62 12.62
CA PHE A 49 -17.79 -9.32 12.80
C PHE A 49 -17.45 -8.00 12.11
N THR A 50 -17.95 -6.91 12.66
CA THR A 50 -17.74 -5.53 12.21
C THR A 50 -17.82 -4.57 13.40
N PRO A 51 -17.34 -3.33 13.27
CA PRO A 51 -17.60 -2.29 14.25
C PRO A 51 -19.11 -2.04 14.46
N PRO A 52 -19.56 -1.63 15.66
CA PRO A 52 -20.99 -1.42 15.97
C PRO A 52 -21.74 -0.52 14.98
N ASN A 53 -21.10 0.49 14.40
CA ASN A 53 -21.71 1.39 13.42
C ASN A 53 -21.99 0.76 12.05
N LYS A 54 -21.51 -0.46 11.79
CA LYS A 54 -21.73 -1.19 10.53
C LYS A 54 -22.68 -2.36 10.67
N VAL A 55 -23.28 -2.53 11.84
CA VAL A 55 -24.22 -3.61 12.11
C VAL A 55 -25.48 -3.37 11.27
N ALA A 56 -25.95 -4.42 10.59
CA ALA A 56 -27.17 -4.34 9.81
C ALA A 56 -28.42 -4.25 10.70
N ALA A 57 -29.37 -3.43 10.26
CA ALA A 57 -30.67 -3.26 10.91
C ALA A 57 -31.60 -4.44 10.59
N ILE A 58 -31.35 -5.57 11.25
CA ILE A 58 -32.15 -6.80 11.16
C ILE A 58 -33.06 -6.87 12.39
N THR A 59 -34.34 -7.16 12.17
CA THR A 59 -35.35 -7.24 13.26
C THR A 59 -35.83 -8.67 13.52
N ARG A 60 -35.60 -9.58 12.58
CA ARG A 60 -36.14 -10.95 12.67
C ARG A 60 -35.35 -11.89 13.57
N CYS A 61 -34.08 -11.61 13.87
CA CYS A 61 -33.26 -12.44 14.74
C CYS A 61 -32.35 -11.59 15.64
N PRO A 62 -31.82 -12.15 16.74
CA PRO A 62 -30.82 -11.47 17.53
C PRO A 62 -29.59 -11.12 16.70
N VAL A 63 -29.18 -9.86 16.78
CA VAL A 63 -27.98 -9.33 16.14
C VAL A 63 -26.93 -9.07 17.21
N VAL A 64 -25.76 -9.69 17.05
CA VAL A 64 -24.66 -9.60 18.02
C VAL A 64 -23.42 -9.06 17.31
N PRO A 65 -23.07 -7.77 17.49
CA PRO A 65 -21.75 -7.28 17.11
C PRO A 65 -20.65 -8.03 17.86
N VAL A 66 -19.64 -8.47 17.12
CA VAL A 66 -18.41 -9.08 17.62
C VAL A 66 -17.25 -8.13 17.28
N PHE A 67 -16.82 -7.31 18.26
CA PHE A 67 -15.94 -6.18 17.98
C PHE A 67 -14.73 -6.05 18.93
N ALA A 68 -13.65 -5.47 18.41
CA ALA A 68 -12.44 -5.13 19.18
C ALA A 68 -12.47 -3.65 19.59
N TRP A 69 -12.00 -3.33 20.80
CA TRP A 69 -11.83 -1.95 21.25
C TRP A 69 -10.65 -1.76 22.21
N GLU A 70 -9.93 -0.65 22.07
CA GLU A 70 -8.70 -0.36 22.82
C GLU A 70 -8.62 1.04 23.45
N TYR A 71 -9.63 1.88 23.24
CA TYR A 71 -9.64 3.25 23.77
C TYR A 71 -10.46 3.32 25.05
N SER A 72 -10.22 4.33 25.89
CA SER A 72 -10.89 4.46 27.19
C SER A 72 -12.39 4.79 27.12
N THR A 73 -12.90 5.16 25.95
CA THR A 73 -14.32 5.43 25.69
C THR A 73 -14.67 4.96 24.29
N ILE A 74 -15.87 4.44 24.04
CA ILE A 74 -16.45 4.26 22.70
C ILE A 74 -17.15 5.56 22.25
N PRO A 75 -17.32 5.79 20.94
CA PRO A 75 -18.07 6.95 20.43
C PRO A 75 -19.49 7.00 20.98
N ASP A 76 -19.85 8.15 21.54
CA ASP A 76 -21.16 8.40 22.14
C ASP A 76 -21.88 9.64 21.57
N GLU A 77 -21.33 10.23 20.52
CA GLU A 77 -21.93 11.34 19.78
C GLU A 77 -21.88 11.12 18.26
N GLU A 78 -22.75 11.83 17.56
CA GLU A 78 -22.80 11.85 16.10
C GLU A 78 -21.82 12.93 15.60
N PHE A 79 -21.04 12.62 14.56
CA PHE A 79 -20.12 13.59 13.96
C PHE A 79 -20.38 13.82 12.46
N SER A 80 -20.58 12.76 11.67
CA SER A 80 -20.91 12.83 10.24
C SER A 80 -22.27 12.21 9.93
N CYS A 81 -22.60 11.09 10.59
CA CYS A 81 -23.85 10.37 10.41
C CYS A 81 -24.33 9.75 11.73
N PRO A 82 -25.61 9.35 11.84
CA PRO A 82 -26.16 8.80 13.08
C PRO A 82 -25.46 7.53 13.58
N GLU A 83 -24.92 6.73 12.66
CA GLU A 83 -24.25 5.46 12.94
C GLU A 83 -22.94 5.66 13.71
N ASP A 84 -22.35 6.86 13.65
CA ASP A 84 -21.12 7.20 14.35
C ASP A 84 -21.23 7.02 15.87
N ASN A 85 -22.44 7.15 16.41
CA ASN A 85 -22.73 6.93 17.83
C ASN A 85 -22.82 5.42 18.13
N TRP A 86 -21.70 4.84 18.57
CA TRP A 86 -21.62 3.42 18.90
C TRP A 86 -22.44 3.05 20.11
N VAL A 87 -22.57 3.95 21.09
CA VAL A 87 -23.46 3.74 22.25
C VAL A 87 -24.89 3.48 21.77
N ARG A 88 -25.39 4.28 20.82
CA ARG A 88 -26.73 4.09 20.22
C ARG A 88 -26.84 2.76 19.46
N ALA A 89 -25.84 2.41 18.65
CA ALA A 89 -25.83 1.14 17.92
C ALA A 89 -25.86 -0.09 18.86
N LEU A 90 -25.10 -0.03 19.95
CA LEU A 90 -25.07 -1.09 20.96
C LEU A 90 -26.38 -1.17 21.75
N GLN A 91 -27.02 -0.04 22.06
CA GLN A 91 -28.36 -0.02 22.67
C GLN A 91 -29.43 -0.67 21.77
N LEU A 92 -29.35 -0.47 20.46
CA LEU A 92 -30.30 -1.06 19.49
C LEU A 92 -30.16 -2.59 19.39
N THR A 93 -28.94 -3.11 19.49
CA THR A 93 -28.68 -4.56 19.43
C THR A 93 -28.91 -5.25 20.77
N GLY A 94 -28.73 -4.51 21.87
CA GLY A 94 -28.93 -4.98 23.26
C GLY A 94 -27.92 -6.03 23.74
N ASN A 95 -27.06 -6.53 22.85
CA ASN A 95 -26.15 -7.64 23.09
C ASN A 95 -24.85 -7.42 22.33
N ALA A 96 -23.71 -7.80 22.90
CA ALA A 96 -22.45 -7.76 22.18
C ALA A 96 -21.45 -8.81 22.65
N ILE A 97 -20.49 -9.15 21.79
CA ILE A 97 -19.27 -9.86 22.16
C ILE A 97 -18.10 -8.92 21.88
N THR A 98 -17.19 -8.83 22.84
CA THR A 98 -15.88 -8.20 22.63
C THR A 98 -14.76 -9.16 22.99
N HIS A 99 -13.51 -8.75 22.81
CA HIS A 99 -12.36 -9.66 22.93
C HIS A 99 -11.59 -9.52 24.23
N SER A 100 -11.95 -8.55 25.09
CA SER A 100 -11.27 -8.29 26.36
C SER A 100 -12.21 -7.73 27.43
N HIS A 101 -11.90 -7.97 28.68
CA HIS A 101 -12.52 -7.32 29.82
C HIS A 101 -12.30 -5.81 29.80
N PHE A 102 -11.16 -5.33 29.29
CA PHE A 102 -10.93 -3.90 29.09
C PHE A 102 -12.05 -3.26 28.23
N ALA A 103 -12.31 -3.81 27.05
CA ALA A 103 -13.36 -3.29 26.17
C ALA A 103 -14.76 -3.45 26.79
N LEU A 104 -15.00 -4.57 27.48
CA LEU A 104 -16.24 -4.83 28.20
C LEU A 104 -16.51 -3.77 29.28
N ASP A 105 -15.49 -3.41 30.06
CA ASP A 105 -15.57 -2.41 31.12
C ASP A 105 -15.81 -1.01 30.54
N VAL A 106 -15.15 -0.68 29.42
CA VAL A 106 -15.40 0.58 28.70
C VAL A 106 -16.86 0.67 28.23
N VAL A 107 -17.38 -0.39 27.60
CA VAL A 107 -18.78 -0.43 27.15
C VAL A 107 -19.74 -0.29 28.31
N ARG A 108 -19.54 -1.04 29.40
CA ARG A 108 -20.40 -0.95 30.61
C ARG A 108 -20.30 0.39 31.31
N SER A 109 -19.17 1.09 31.22
CA SER A 109 -19.05 2.44 31.79
C SER A 109 -19.96 3.46 31.10
N GLN A 110 -20.27 3.26 29.82
CA GLN A 110 -21.12 4.16 29.02
C GLN A 110 -22.57 3.66 28.83
N LEU A 111 -22.81 2.34 28.80
CA LEU A 111 -24.16 1.76 28.64
C LEU A 111 -24.79 1.28 29.96
N GLY A 112 -24.01 1.20 31.05
CA GLY A 112 -24.44 0.67 32.34
C GLY A 112 -24.02 -0.78 32.57
N ALA A 113 -23.92 -1.17 33.84
CA ALA A 113 -23.43 -2.49 34.26
C ALA A 113 -24.31 -3.66 33.79
N GLU A 114 -25.60 -3.41 33.55
CA GLU A 114 -26.58 -4.40 33.12
C GLU A 114 -26.56 -4.69 31.61
N TYR A 115 -25.78 -3.93 30.82
CA TYR A 115 -25.67 -4.20 29.39
C TYR A 115 -25.07 -5.59 29.14
N HIS A 116 -25.74 -6.39 28.31
CA HIS A 116 -25.35 -7.77 28.04
C HIS A 116 -24.19 -7.83 27.04
N ILE A 117 -22.97 -7.85 27.57
CA ILE A 117 -21.74 -7.99 26.81
C ILE A 117 -20.85 -9.05 27.44
N GLU A 118 -20.24 -9.90 26.60
CA GLU A 118 -19.31 -10.95 27.03
C GLU A 118 -17.92 -10.78 26.39
N SER A 119 -16.87 -11.05 27.16
CA SER A 119 -15.50 -11.07 26.66
C SER A 119 -15.13 -12.48 26.16
N ILE A 120 -15.07 -12.63 24.84
CA ILE A 120 -14.63 -13.87 24.18
C ILE A 120 -13.48 -13.52 23.23
N PRO A 121 -12.21 -13.78 23.60
CA PRO A 121 -11.09 -13.63 22.68
C PRO A 121 -11.16 -14.69 21.59
N ALA A 122 -10.59 -14.40 20.43
CA ALA A 122 -10.53 -15.37 19.33
C ALA A 122 -9.79 -16.65 19.78
N PRO A 123 -10.41 -17.84 19.65
CA PRO A 123 -9.80 -19.07 20.14
C PRO A 123 -8.72 -19.55 19.17
N ILE A 124 -7.46 -19.36 19.53
CA ILE A 124 -6.33 -19.68 18.65
C ILE A 124 -5.28 -20.60 19.28
N TRP A 125 -5.27 -20.73 20.61
CA TRP A 125 -4.20 -21.45 21.30
C TRP A 125 -4.06 -22.89 20.82
N ASP A 126 -5.17 -23.58 20.58
CA ASP A 126 -5.21 -24.97 20.14
C ASP A 126 -4.59 -25.16 18.75
N SER A 127 -4.73 -24.18 17.86
CA SER A 127 -4.21 -24.22 16.49
C SER A 127 -2.68 -24.22 16.41
N TYR A 128 -1.98 -23.83 17.47
CA TYR A 128 -0.50 -23.74 17.50
C TYR A 128 0.16 -24.88 18.27
N LYS A 129 -0.57 -25.96 18.59
CA LYS A 129 -0.04 -27.12 19.32
C LYS A 129 1.18 -27.74 18.64
N HIS A 130 1.12 -27.98 17.33
CA HIS A 130 2.23 -28.58 16.57
C HIS A 130 3.48 -27.70 16.56
N ILE A 131 3.32 -26.37 16.50
CA ILE A 131 4.44 -25.42 16.58
C ILE A 131 5.07 -25.43 17.97
N ARG A 132 4.25 -25.44 19.04
CA ARG A 132 4.76 -25.57 20.42
C ARG A 132 5.58 -26.85 20.60
N GLU A 133 5.05 -27.98 20.12
CA GLU A 133 5.74 -29.28 20.19
C GLU A 133 7.06 -29.26 19.40
N ALA A 134 7.07 -28.66 18.21
CA ALA A 134 8.29 -28.49 17.43
C ALA A 134 9.34 -27.67 18.19
N ARG A 135 8.94 -26.55 18.82
CA ARG A 135 9.85 -25.68 19.59
C ARG A 135 10.40 -26.30 20.86
N LEU A 136 9.68 -27.25 21.48
CA LEU A 136 10.20 -28.05 22.59
C LEU A 136 11.36 -28.95 22.15
N THR A 137 11.33 -29.45 20.91
CA THR A 137 12.37 -30.34 20.38
C THR A 137 13.55 -29.59 19.74
N ALA A 138 13.30 -28.41 19.17
CA ALA A 138 14.32 -27.60 18.51
C ALA A 138 14.19 -26.13 18.94
N PRO A 139 15.24 -25.53 19.55
CA PRO A 139 15.21 -24.12 19.89
C PRO A 139 15.15 -23.24 18.62
N PRO A 140 14.66 -22.00 18.75
CA PRO A 140 14.63 -21.05 17.63
C PRO A 140 16.04 -20.84 17.05
N ARG A 141 16.13 -20.79 15.73
CA ARG A 141 17.40 -20.68 14.99
C ARG A 141 17.66 -19.27 14.44
N GLY A 142 16.76 -18.32 14.73
CA GLY A 142 16.81 -17.00 14.11
C GLY A 142 16.72 -17.12 12.60
N LEU A 143 17.57 -16.43 11.86
CA LEU A 143 17.52 -16.44 10.39
C LEU A 143 17.99 -17.78 9.78
N ASP A 144 18.70 -18.64 10.52
CA ASP A 144 19.26 -19.89 9.98
C ASP A 144 18.16 -20.88 9.57
N GLY A 145 17.98 -21.05 8.26
CA GLY A 145 16.95 -21.89 7.65
C GLY A 145 15.62 -21.18 7.39
N LEU A 146 15.49 -19.88 7.72
CA LEU A 146 14.28 -19.11 7.45
C LEU A 146 14.11 -18.91 5.95
N ASN A 147 13.04 -19.46 5.38
CA ASN A 147 12.75 -19.41 3.95
C ASN A 147 11.40 -18.76 3.69
N LEU A 148 11.41 -17.59 3.06
CA LEU A 148 10.22 -16.78 2.81
C LEU A 148 10.14 -16.41 1.32
N ASP A 149 8.97 -16.55 0.71
CA ASP A 149 8.70 -16.14 -0.67
C ASP A 149 7.97 -14.80 -0.64
N CYS A 150 8.72 -13.73 -0.39
CA CYS A 150 8.19 -12.39 -0.22
C CYS A 150 9.23 -11.33 -0.60
N THR A 151 8.80 -10.08 -0.73
CA THR A 151 9.73 -8.94 -0.88
C THR A 151 10.48 -8.72 0.43
N ILE A 152 11.79 -8.48 0.34
CA ILE A 152 12.67 -8.26 1.49
C ILE A 152 13.48 -6.98 1.28
N ILE A 153 13.48 -6.10 2.29
CA ILE A 153 14.40 -4.97 2.42
C ILE A 153 15.29 -5.26 3.62
N ASP A 154 16.58 -5.47 3.39
CA ASP A 154 17.53 -5.77 4.47
C ASP A 154 18.58 -4.67 4.55
N SER A 155 18.72 -4.06 5.73
CA SER A 155 19.72 -3.03 6.01
C SER A 155 21.16 -3.41 5.59
N ASN A 156 21.52 -4.70 5.61
CA ASN A 156 22.86 -5.15 5.18
C ASN A 156 23.09 -5.07 3.66
N ASP A 157 22.02 -4.98 2.87
CA ASP A 157 22.09 -4.79 1.43
C ASP A 157 22.33 -3.34 1.03
N TYR A 158 22.40 -2.42 1.99
CA TYR A 158 22.62 -1.01 1.73
C TYR A 158 23.92 -0.51 2.38
N LEU A 159 24.51 0.49 1.74
CA LEU A 159 25.52 1.35 2.33
C LEU A 159 24.80 2.60 2.82
N ILE A 160 24.71 2.74 4.13
CA ILE A 160 24.00 3.82 4.81
C ILE A 160 25.02 4.83 5.32
N SER A 161 24.68 6.10 5.24
CA SER A 161 25.39 7.24 5.84
C SER A 161 24.35 8.18 6.45
N ASN A 162 24.80 9.23 7.13
CA ASN A 162 23.89 10.18 7.78
C ASN A 162 23.12 11.08 6.78
N THR A 163 23.45 11.03 5.49
CA THR A 163 22.81 11.88 4.47
C THR A 163 22.30 11.11 3.25
N ALA A 164 22.67 9.84 3.13
CA ALA A 164 22.32 9.03 1.97
C ALA A 164 22.31 7.53 2.29
N ILE A 165 21.49 6.81 1.55
CA ILE A 165 21.44 5.36 1.51
C ILE A 165 21.54 4.90 0.07
N ARG A 166 22.39 3.90 -0.17
CA ARG A 166 22.55 3.32 -1.51
C ARG A 166 22.58 1.80 -1.48
N PRO A 167 22.00 1.12 -2.46
CA PRO A 167 22.17 -0.32 -2.62
C PRO A 167 23.66 -0.69 -2.67
N ARG A 168 24.05 -1.76 -1.98
CA ARG A 168 25.40 -2.31 -2.05
C ARG A 168 25.54 -3.07 -3.38
N PRO A 169 26.66 -2.91 -4.12
CA PRO A 169 26.94 -3.73 -5.30
C PRO A 169 26.93 -5.22 -4.94
N GLY A 170 26.06 -6.02 -5.57
CA GLY A 170 25.90 -7.45 -5.25
C GLY A 170 25.09 -7.77 -3.98
N GLY A 171 24.51 -6.76 -3.31
CA GLY A 171 23.55 -6.93 -2.21
C GLY A 171 22.23 -7.52 -2.70
N VAL A 172 21.35 -8.00 -1.82
CA VAL A 172 20.13 -8.71 -2.27
C VAL A 172 19.11 -7.81 -2.99
N THR A 173 19.29 -6.49 -2.96
CA THR A 173 18.68 -5.55 -3.90
C THR A 173 19.09 -5.77 -5.37
N SER A 174 20.15 -6.56 -5.61
CA SER A 174 20.59 -7.07 -6.91
C SER A 174 20.32 -8.57 -7.10
N SER A 175 19.42 -9.20 -6.34
CA SER A 175 19.01 -10.59 -6.58
C SER A 175 17.56 -10.68 -7.04
N LYS A 176 17.41 -10.91 -8.34
CA LYS A 176 16.62 -11.98 -8.98
C LYS A 176 15.11 -12.11 -8.71
N ARG A 177 14.49 -11.36 -7.80
CA ARG A 177 13.04 -11.20 -7.62
C ARG A 177 12.73 -10.20 -6.49
N LEU A 178 13.07 -8.94 -6.70
CA LEU A 178 12.07 -7.92 -6.41
C LEU A 178 10.89 -8.25 -7.35
N LEU A 179 9.64 -8.05 -6.92
CA LEU A 179 8.43 -8.34 -7.72
C LEU A 179 8.34 -7.59 -9.06
N SER A 180 9.42 -6.94 -9.50
CA SER A 180 9.60 -6.31 -10.78
C SER A 180 9.73 -7.38 -11.88
N GLU A 181 8.69 -7.53 -12.69
CA GLU A 181 8.79 -8.27 -13.95
C GLU A 181 9.98 -7.75 -14.75
N LEU A 182 10.66 -8.62 -15.50
CA LEU A 182 11.67 -8.17 -16.46
C LEU A 182 10.99 -7.21 -17.43
N TRP A 183 11.66 -6.08 -17.69
CA TRP A 183 11.19 -5.09 -18.62
C TRP A 183 10.89 -5.77 -19.97
N ASN A 184 9.65 -5.62 -20.42
CA ASN A 184 9.12 -6.26 -21.64
C ASN A 184 9.60 -5.58 -22.93
N ALA A 185 10.55 -4.64 -22.84
CA ALA A 185 11.07 -3.81 -23.92
C ALA A 185 10.12 -2.75 -24.50
N GLU A 186 8.94 -2.54 -23.91
CA GLU A 186 8.09 -1.40 -24.26
C GLU A 186 8.71 -0.09 -23.76
N PRO A 187 8.65 1.02 -24.53
CA PRO A 187 9.18 2.30 -24.07
C PRO A 187 8.60 2.72 -22.71
N LEU A 188 9.48 3.05 -21.77
CA LEU A 188 9.11 3.63 -20.48
C LEU A 188 9.37 5.12 -20.53
N VAL A 189 8.40 5.92 -20.09
CA VAL A 189 8.57 7.38 -19.92
C VAL A 189 7.97 7.77 -18.58
N TYR A 190 8.79 8.40 -17.76
CA TYR A 190 8.43 8.87 -16.43
C TYR A 190 8.63 10.37 -16.36
N ARG A 191 7.56 11.09 -16.06
CA ARG A 191 7.57 12.53 -15.80
C ARG A 191 7.45 12.74 -14.30
N PHE A 192 8.24 13.68 -13.78
CA PHE A 192 8.30 13.96 -12.35
C PHE A 192 7.60 15.27 -12.02
N ALA A 193 6.52 15.60 -12.74
CA ALA A 193 5.66 16.73 -12.38
C ALA A 193 4.59 16.26 -11.38
N ALA A 194 4.12 17.18 -10.53
CA ALA A 194 3.10 16.86 -9.53
C ALA A 194 1.85 16.24 -10.18
N GLY A 195 1.40 15.10 -9.65
CA GLY A 195 0.25 14.33 -10.17
C GLY A 195 0.59 13.28 -11.22
N GLU A 196 1.83 13.25 -11.73
CA GLU A 196 2.29 12.20 -12.64
C GLU A 196 2.61 10.92 -11.87
N PRO A 197 2.12 9.75 -12.30
CA PRO A 197 2.55 8.48 -11.72
C PRO A 197 4.00 8.21 -12.13
N GLY A 198 4.82 7.77 -11.18
CA GLY A 198 6.25 7.57 -11.43
C GLY A 198 6.86 6.48 -10.57
N PRO A 199 8.13 6.13 -10.85
CA PRO A 199 8.91 5.22 -10.03
C PRO A 199 9.13 5.82 -8.64
N THR A 200 9.54 4.97 -7.68
CA THR A 200 9.85 5.44 -6.33
C THR A 200 11.13 6.28 -6.34
N LEU A 201 11.07 7.47 -5.73
CA LEU A 201 12.17 8.42 -5.66
C LEU A 201 12.81 8.41 -4.27
N ILE A 202 14.10 8.09 -4.19
CA ILE A 202 14.83 8.08 -2.91
C ILE A 202 15.88 9.18 -2.88
N GLY A 203 15.84 10.00 -1.83
CA GLY A 203 16.75 11.12 -1.66
C GLY A 203 16.38 12.34 -2.52
N PHE A 204 15.09 12.52 -2.80
CA PHE A 204 14.49 13.67 -3.46
C PHE A 204 13.57 14.44 -2.50
N ASN A 205 13.24 15.69 -2.82
CA ASN A 205 12.25 16.49 -2.12
C ASN A 205 10.84 16.21 -2.68
N GLU A 206 9.82 16.87 -2.13
CA GLU A 206 8.47 16.86 -2.69
C GLU A 206 8.46 17.29 -4.16
N VAL A 207 7.58 16.63 -4.93
CA VAL A 207 7.45 16.83 -6.37
C VAL A 207 6.75 18.16 -6.65
N GLU A 208 7.30 18.95 -7.58
CA GLU A 208 6.78 20.25 -8.00
C GLU A 208 6.07 20.14 -9.37
N SER A 209 5.41 21.20 -9.83
CA SER A 209 4.64 21.20 -11.08
C SER A 209 5.47 20.95 -12.35
N TRP A 210 6.80 21.02 -12.27
CA TRP A 210 7.71 20.87 -13.42
C TRP A 210 8.67 19.67 -13.30
N GLY A 211 8.87 19.14 -12.09
CA GLY A 211 9.99 18.24 -11.78
C GLY A 211 10.19 18.08 -10.27
N VAL A 212 11.31 17.46 -9.90
CA VAL A 212 11.68 17.18 -8.51
C VAL A 212 13.14 17.52 -8.25
N TRP A 213 13.42 18.09 -7.07
CA TRP A 213 14.80 18.41 -6.64
C TRP A 213 15.40 17.29 -5.79
N SER A 214 16.66 16.95 -6.00
CA SER A 214 17.40 16.05 -5.11
C SER A 214 17.56 16.65 -3.71
N ARG A 215 17.38 15.83 -2.67
CA ARG A 215 17.63 16.16 -1.26
C ARG A 215 18.95 15.59 -0.72
N SER A 216 19.52 14.58 -1.38
CA SER A 216 20.72 13.86 -0.93
C SER A 216 21.87 13.95 -1.95
N GLY A 217 23.08 13.55 -1.52
CA GLY A 217 24.29 13.51 -2.36
C GLY A 217 24.36 12.27 -3.26
N TYR A 218 23.42 11.35 -3.06
CA TYR A 218 23.24 10.12 -3.83
C TYR A 218 21.73 9.87 -4.03
N PRO A 219 21.02 10.72 -4.79
CA PRO A 219 19.62 10.47 -5.09
C PRO A 219 19.53 9.33 -6.11
N TRP A 220 18.47 8.52 -6.02
CA TRP A 220 18.26 7.39 -6.92
C TRP A 220 16.79 7.08 -7.13
N VAL A 221 16.52 6.44 -8.26
CA VAL A 221 15.19 6.09 -8.75
C VAL A 221 15.07 4.57 -8.75
N LEU A 222 13.97 4.06 -8.19
CA LEU A 222 13.63 2.64 -8.14
C LEU A 222 12.46 2.37 -9.10
N PHE A 223 12.73 1.67 -10.19
CA PHE A 223 11.75 1.27 -11.20
C PHE A 223 10.92 0.05 -10.76
N ASP A 224 9.69 -0.01 -11.29
CA ASP A 224 8.76 -1.12 -11.06
C ASP A 224 9.13 -2.38 -11.85
N CYS A 225 10.04 -2.29 -12.83
CA CYS A 225 10.52 -3.41 -13.64
C CYS A 225 12.05 -3.52 -13.58
N ALA A 226 12.57 -4.73 -13.74
CA ALA A 226 14.01 -4.96 -13.83
C ALA A 226 14.45 -4.81 -15.28
N ILE A 227 15.41 -3.92 -15.53
CA ILE A 227 15.89 -3.57 -16.86
C ILE A 227 17.17 -4.36 -17.13
N GLU A 228 17.24 -4.98 -18.30
CA GLU A 228 18.35 -5.82 -18.75
C GLU A 228 18.57 -5.62 -20.26
N GLY A 229 19.83 -5.73 -20.68
CA GLY A 229 20.24 -5.63 -22.07
C GLY A 229 20.59 -4.21 -22.50
N GLU A 230 20.72 -4.04 -23.82
CA GLU A 230 21.04 -2.76 -24.44
C GLU A 230 19.85 -1.82 -24.39
N ILE A 231 20.06 -0.62 -23.85
CA ILE A 231 19.05 0.43 -23.69
C ILE A 231 19.55 1.77 -24.22
N GLU A 232 18.60 2.60 -24.62
CA GLU A 232 18.78 4.04 -24.73
C GLU A 232 18.02 4.73 -23.59
N LEU A 233 18.77 5.42 -22.73
CA LEU A 233 18.29 6.14 -21.56
C LEU A 233 18.28 7.63 -21.85
N THR A 234 17.11 8.23 -21.82
CA THR A 234 16.89 9.67 -21.94
C THR A 234 16.65 10.27 -20.56
N ILE A 235 17.33 11.36 -20.21
CA ILE A 235 17.12 12.05 -18.93
C ILE A 235 17.01 13.56 -19.18
N ARG A 236 15.90 14.16 -18.75
CA ARG A 236 15.70 15.61 -18.75
C ARG A 236 15.98 16.16 -17.35
N ILE A 237 17.07 16.92 -17.22
CA ILE A 237 17.64 17.27 -15.91
C ILE A 237 18.30 18.66 -15.94
N ARG A 238 18.46 19.28 -14.77
CA ARG A 238 19.23 20.51 -14.55
C ARG A 238 20.07 20.42 -13.27
N GLY A 239 21.15 21.18 -13.21
CA GLY A 239 21.94 21.39 -12.00
C GLY A 239 21.51 22.65 -11.25
N TYR A 240 21.80 22.68 -9.95
CA TYR A 240 21.64 23.85 -9.11
C TYR A 240 22.98 24.30 -8.51
N MET A 241 23.25 25.60 -8.59
CA MET A 241 24.43 26.24 -7.99
C MET A 241 25.75 25.50 -8.26
N GLN A 242 26.42 24.97 -7.24
CA GLN A 242 27.74 24.31 -7.35
C GLN A 242 27.72 23.02 -8.17
N ASN A 243 26.53 22.48 -8.46
CA ASN A 243 26.38 21.33 -9.33
C ASN A 243 26.34 21.72 -10.82
N ILE A 244 26.19 23.00 -11.17
CA ILE A 244 26.24 23.48 -12.56
C ILE A 244 27.67 23.34 -13.12
N GLY A 245 27.79 22.75 -14.29
CA GLY A 245 29.08 22.45 -14.94
C GLY A 245 29.84 21.28 -14.28
N LYS A 246 29.28 20.65 -13.24
CA LYS A 246 29.86 19.48 -12.59
C LYS A 246 29.51 18.22 -13.38
N ARG A 247 30.49 17.32 -13.52
CA ARG A 247 30.26 15.96 -14.01
C ARG A 247 29.77 15.09 -12.85
N LEU A 248 28.56 14.54 -13.02
CA LEU A 248 28.01 13.47 -12.21
C LEU A 248 28.20 12.13 -12.92
N ARG A 249 28.16 11.05 -12.15
CA ARG A 249 28.09 9.70 -12.71
C ARG A 249 26.69 9.14 -12.55
N LEU A 250 26.09 8.70 -13.65
CA LEU A 250 24.89 7.88 -13.64
C LEU A 250 25.31 6.43 -13.45
N GLU A 251 24.69 5.72 -12.51
CA GLU A 251 24.93 4.30 -12.26
C GLU A 251 23.62 3.52 -12.41
N MET A 252 23.64 2.48 -13.23
CA MET A 252 22.51 1.58 -13.44
C MET A 252 23.01 0.13 -13.47
N GLY A 253 22.94 -0.55 -12.33
CA GLY A 253 23.55 -1.87 -12.16
C GLY A 253 25.08 -1.77 -12.25
N CYS A 254 25.70 -2.51 -13.16
CA CYS A 254 27.13 -2.42 -13.47
C CYS A 254 27.47 -1.35 -14.53
N ALA A 255 26.47 -0.81 -15.24
CA ALA A 255 26.69 0.20 -16.26
C ALA A 255 26.80 1.60 -15.62
N SER A 256 27.61 2.46 -16.24
CA SER A 256 27.73 3.86 -15.83
C SER A 256 27.95 4.80 -17.00
N ALA A 257 27.52 6.05 -16.84
CA ALA A 257 27.76 7.12 -17.80
C ALA A 257 28.05 8.46 -17.09
N ASP A 258 28.82 9.33 -17.75
CA ASP A 258 29.08 10.67 -17.25
C ASP A 258 27.98 11.63 -17.72
N LEU A 259 27.40 12.37 -16.78
CA LEU A 259 26.37 13.39 -17.00
C LEU A 259 26.93 14.76 -16.61
N LEU A 260 26.95 15.71 -17.55
CA LEU A 260 27.33 17.09 -17.28
C LEU A 260 26.07 17.93 -17.03
N LEU A 261 25.94 18.49 -15.82
CA LEU A 261 24.77 19.28 -15.47
C LEU A 261 24.85 20.72 -16.01
N SER A 262 23.75 21.21 -16.56
CA SER A 262 23.54 22.61 -16.98
C SER A 262 22.58 23.35 -16.06
N GLU A 263 22.63 24.68 -16.05
CA GLU A 263 21.69 25.51 -15.28
C GLU A 263 20.22 25.34 -15.75
N LYS A 264 20.02 25.27 -17.07
CA LYS A 264 18.70 25.05 -17.69
C LYS A 264 18.40 23.56 -17.78
N LEU A 265 17.12 23.20 -17.83
CA LEU A 265 16.72 21.83 -18.18
C LEU A 265 17.28 21.47 -19.55
N GLN A 266 18.03 20.38 -19.61
CA GLN A 266 18.53 19.79 -20.84
C GLN A 266 18.23 18.30 -20.86
N THR A 267 18.05 17.78 -22.07
CA THR A 267 17.83 16.35 -22.32
C THR A 267 19.15 15.72 -22.71
N HIS A 268 19.53 14.67 -22.01
CA HIS A 268 20.71 13.85 -22.28
C HIS A 268 20.27 12.46 -22.71
N VAL A 269 21.01 11.85 -23.65
CA VAL A 269 20.73 10.51 -24.17
C VAL A 269 21.98 9.65 -24.00
N PHE A 270 21.81 8.49 -23.37
CA PHE A 270 22.88 7.54 -23.08
C PHE A 270 22.54 6.19 -23.68
N ARG A 271 23.54 5.49 -24.21
CA ARG A 271 23.43 4.08 -24.58
C ARG A 271 24.16 3.24 -23.54
N LEU A 272 23.44 2.35 -22.89
CA LEU A 272 23.95 1.53 -21.80
C LEU A 272 23.67 0.06 -22.11
N ASN A 273 24.65 -0.80 -21.84
CA ASN A 273 24.43 -2.24 -21.81
C ASN A 273 24.30 -2.71 -20.36
N ILE A 274 23.10 -3.16 -20.00
CA ILE A 274 22.81 -3.63 -18.65
C ILE A 274 23.00 -5.15 -18.60
N GLU A 275 24.21 -5.60 -18.24
CA GLU A 275 24.56 -7.03 -18.24
C GLU A 275 23.82 -7.85 -17.18
N GLN A 276 23.42 -7.21 -16.08
CA GLN A 276 22.66 -7.85 -14.99
C GLN A 276 21.39 -7.05 -14.72
N PRO A 277 20.21 -7.71 -14.61
CA PRO A 277 18.96 -7.03 -14.34
C PRO A 277 19.06 -6.08 -13.14
N THR A 278 18.67 -4.83 -13.34
CA THR A 278 18.64 -3.79 -12.30
C THR A 278 17.37 -2.97 -12.45
N ASN A 279 16.81 -2.56 -11.33
CA ASN A 279 15.69 -1.62 -11.28
C ASN A 279 16.08 -0.30 -10.61
N VAL A 280 17.39 -0.02 -10.47
CA VAL A 280 17.89 1.20 -9.83
C VAL A 280 18.69 2.04 -10.82
N LEU A 281 18.38 3.33 -10.88
CA LEU A 281 19.19 4.37 -11.51
C LEU A 281 19.62 5.38 -10.44
N ALA A 282 20.93 5.50 -10.20
CA ALA A 282 21.50 6.41 -9.21
C ALA A 282 22.28 7.56 -9.85
N PHE A 283 22.24 8.73 -9.19
CA PHE A 283 23.03 9.90 -9.54
C PHE A 283 24.14 10.10 -8.50
N VAL A 284 25.39 9.91 -8.91
CA VAL A 284 26.54 9.89 -8.00
C VAL A 284 27.33 11.18 -8.10
N GLY A 285 27.66 11.74 -6.93
CA GLY A 285 28.50 12.93 -6.80
C GLY A 285 27.73 14.24 -6.70
N VAL A 286 26.44 14.19 -6.34
CA VAL A 286 25.63 15.38 -6.11
C VAL A 286 26.13 16.08 -4.84
N VAL A 287 26.29 17.39 -4.89
CA VAL A 287 26.56 18.20 -3.68
C VAL A 287 25.21 18.61 -3.10
N GLU A 288 24.95 18.19 -1.86
CA GLU A 288 23.67 18.36 -1.15
C GLU A 288 23.33 19.81 -0.87
N ARG A 289 24.30 20.55 -0.31
CA ARG A 289 24.03 21.88 0.23
C ARG A 289 24.71 22.96 -0.59
N ALA A 290 23.89 23.75 -1.27
CA ALA A 290 24.35 24.95 -1.93
C ALA A 290 24.73 26.01 -0.88
N VAL A 291 26.01 26.06 -0.48
CA VAL A 291 26.56 27.15 0.34
C VAL A 291 26.20 28.51 -0.30
N GLY A 292 25.43 29.33 0.43
CA GLY A 292 24.99 30.66 -0.01
C GLY A 292 23.71 30.72 -0.85
N ALA A 293 22.95 29.63 -0.97
CA ALA A 293 21.66 29.63 -1.66
C ALA A 293 20.54 30.31 -0.85
N SER A 294 19.58 30.92 -1.55
CA SER A 294 18.38 31.53 -0.96
C SER A 294 17.29 30.50 -0.63
N ASP A 295 17.28 29.35 -1.32
CA ASP A 295 16.37 28.25 -1.03
C ASP A 295 16.87 27.52 0.24
N PRO A 296 16.02 27.39 1.29
CA PRO A 296 16.42 26.76 2.54
C PRO A 296 16.54 25.23 2.45
N ARG A 297 16.08 24.61 1.37
CA ARG A 297 16.11 23.15 1.18
C ARG A 297 17.50 22.68 0.72
N ASP A 298 17.82 21.44 1.04
CA ASP A 298 18.95 20.76 0.41
C ASP A 298 18.56 20.42 -1.03
N ILE A 299 19.16 21.13 -2.00
CA ILE A 299 18.89 21.00 -3.44
C ILE A 299 20.17 20.97 -4.26
N GLY A 300 20.28 19.98 -5.14
CA GLY A 300 21.49 19.72 -5.92
C GLY A 300 21.27 19.59 -7.42
N LEU A 301 20.40 18.68 -7.83
CA LEU A 301 19.94 18.49 -9.20
C LEU A 301 18.42 18.50 -9.27
N GLY A 302 17.89 18.89 -10.42
CA GLY A 302 16.46 18.95 -10.70
C GLY A 302 16.10 17.99 -11.84
N LEU A 303 15.32 16.95 -11.56
CA LEU A 303 14.94 15.90 -12.48
C LEU A 303 13.50 16.13 -12.97
N ALA A 304 13.28 16.11 -14.28
CA ALA A 304 11.96 16.33 -14.87
C ALA A 304 11.42 15.12 -15.64
N GLU A 305 12.28 14.37 -16.32
CA GLU A 305 11.85 13.22 -17.10
C GLU A 305 12.95 12.14 -17.19
N ILE A 306 12.55 10.87 -17.19
CA ILE A 306 13.38 9.72 -17.55
C ILE A 306 12.65 8.91 -18.63
N GLY A 307 13.34 8.56 -19.71
CA GLY A 307 12.85 7.68 -20.76
C GLY A 307 13.78 6.49 -20.97
N ILE A 308 13.23 5.29 -21.19
CA ILE A 308 14.00 4.06 -21.42
C ILE A 308 13.40 3.31 -22.61
N ARG A 309 14.23 3.01 -23.62
CA ARG A 309 13.81 2.29 -24.83
C ARG A 309 14.91 1.41 -25.39
N ARG A 310 14.58 0.51 -26.32
CA ARG A 310 15.59 -0.28 -27.04
C ARG A 310 16.35 0.60 -28.05
N PRO A 311 17.67 0.40 -28.24
CA PRO A 311 18.42 1.07 -29.29
C PRO A 311 17.83 0.74 -30.67
N GLY A 312 17.63 1.76 -31.50
CA GLY A 312 17.09 1.58 -32.85
C GLY A 312 15.59 1.31 -32.91
N ALA A 313 14.88 1.26 -31.78
CA ALA A 313 13.43 1.45 -31.81
C ALA A 313 13.17 2.83 -32.40
N VAL A 314 12.58 2.88 -33.59
CA VAL A 314 12.19 4.14 -34.23
C VAL A 314 11.33 4.89 -33.23
N SER A 315 11.72 6.13 -32.92
CA SER A 315 10.81 7.05 -32.26
C SER A 315 9.61 7.15 -33.18
N VAL A 316 8.49 6.53 -32.80
CA VAL A 316 7.21 6.98 -33.34
C VAL A 316 6.99 8.34 -32.69
N GLU A 317 7.64 9.35 -33.25
CA GLU A 317 7.29 10.76 -33.07
C GLU A 317 5.82 10.84 -33.47
N THR A 318 4.87 10.77 -32.53
CA THR A 318 4.48 11.91 -31.73
C THR A 318 3.74 11.41 -30.47
N ASP A 319 4.31 11.63 -29.28
CA ASP A 319 3.58 11.46 -28.00
C ASP A 319 2.40 12.44 -27.88
N SER A 320 2.48 13.53 -28.63
CA SER A 320 1.41 14.50 -28.80
C SER A 320 1.49 15.13 -30.18
N LEU A 321 0.34 15.24 -30.85
CA LEU A 321 0.17 15.94 -32.11
C LEU A 321 -0.80 17.10 -31.90
N GLU A 322 -0.47 18.30 -32.35
CA GLU A 322 -1.35 19.47 -32.31
C GLU A 322 -1.62 19.98 -33.73
N LEU A 323 -2.89 20.17 -34.06
CA LEU A 323 -3.37 20.60 -35.37
C LEU A 323 -4.20 21.87 -35.18
N GLU A 324 -3.72 22.98 -35.73
CA GLU A 324 -4.45 24.26 -35.78
C GLU A 324 -5.23 24.34 -37.09
N MET A 325 -6.55 24.46 -37.00
CA MET A 325 -7.43 24.32 -38.17
C MET A 325 -7.38 25.50 -39.14
N SER A 326 -6.79 26.62 -38.71
CA SER A 326 -6.50 27.79 -39.54
C SER A 326 -5.28 27.62 -40.45
N ARG A 327 -4.47 26.55 -40.28
CA ARG A 327 -3.28 26.33 -41.10
C ARG A 327 -3.59 25.73 -42.47
N ASP A 328 -3.01 26.32 -43.52
CA ASP A 328 -3.22 25.90 -44.91
C ASP A 328 -2.56 24.57 -45.30
N ASP A 329 -1.61 24.06 -44.51
CA ASP A 329 -0.87 22.84 -44.80
C ASP A 329 -1.57 21.54 -44.37
N LEU A 330 -2.74 21.64 -43.73
CA LEU A 330 -3.57 20.49 -43.40
C LEU A 330 -4.38 20.04 -44.62
N VAL A 331 -4.45 18.74 -44.88
CA VAL A 331 -5.35 18.20 -45.91
C VAL A 331 -6.63 17.77 -45.23
N CYS A 332 -7.73 18.46 -45.54
CA CYS A 332 -9.04 18.17 -44.97
C CYS A 332 -10.08 18.08 -46.10
N GLU A 333 -11.02 17.13 -46.02
CA GLU A 333 -12.19 17.08 -46.91
C GLU A 333 -13.46 17.38 -46.12
N GLY A 334 -14.39 18.11 -46.74
CA GLY A 334 -15.66 18.48 -46.10
C GLY A 334 -15.57 19.70 -45.17
N ILE A 335 -14.57 20.57 -45.36
CA ILE A 335 -14.48 21.89 -44.72
C ILE A 335 -14.62 23.01 -45.75
N HIS A 336 -15.00 24.20 -45.30
CA HIS A 336 -14.90 25.47 -46.05
C HIS A 336 -13.47 26.03 -45.98
N ASP A 337 -13.23 27.11 -46.73
CA ASP A 337 -12.00 27.89 -46.64
C ASP A 337 -11.68 28.31 -45.20
N ARG A 338 -10.39 28.35 -44.87
CA ARG A 338 -9.89 28.60 -43.52
C ARG A 338 -9.99 30.08 -43.17
N GLU A 339 -10.25 30.33 -41.91
CA GLU A 339 -10.41 31.67 -41.33
C GLU A 339 -9.54 31.81 -40.08
N GLU A 340 -9.36 33.05 -39.60
CA GLU A 340 -8.55 33.33 -38.40
C GLU A 340 -8.92 32.47 -37.17
N PRO A 341 -10.21 32.22 -36.83
CA PRO A 341 -10.56 31.35 -35.70
C PRO A 341 -10.42 29.84 -35.98
N GLY A 342 -10.22 29.40 -37.22
CA GLY A 342 -10.17 27.98 -37.59
C GLY A 342 -10.82 27.67 -38.93
N CYS A 343 -11.65 26.62 -39.00
CA CYS A 343 -12.43 26.31 -40.20
C CYS A 343 -13.86 25.84 -39.88
N TRP A 344 -14.75 26.02 -40.84
CA TRP A 344 -16.13 25.55 -40.77
C TRP A 344 -16.31 24.23 -41.52
N THR A 345 -17.02 23.26 -40.94
CA THR A 345 -17.40 22.05 -41.68
C THR A 345 -18.48 22.36 -42.72
N SER A 346 -18.34 21.83 -43.93
CA SER A 346 -19.25 22.01 -45.08
C SER A 346 -20.08 20.76 -45.41
N SER A 347 -19.90 19.67 -44.67
CA SER A 347 -20.50 18.36 -44.91
C SER A 347 -20.90 17.67 -43.60
N SER A 348 -21.82 16.70 -43.68
CA SER A 348 -22.18 15.83 -42.54
C SER A 348 -21.06 14.87 -42.11
N ARG A 349 -20.03 14.74 -42.96
CA ARG A 349 -18.81 13.99 -42.70
C ARG A 349 -17.59 14.78 -43.14
N VAL A 350 -16.59 14.86 -42.25
CA VAL A 350 -15.32 15.54 -42.46
C VAL A 350 -14.18 14.56 -42.21
N SER A 351 -13.14 14.63 -43.04
CA SER A 351 -11.88 13.90 -42.85
C SER A 351 -10.74 14.89 -42.71
N ILE A 352 -9.82 14.61 -41.79
CA ILE A 352 -8.62 15.41 -41.52
C ILE A 352 -7.43 14.48 -41.60
N GLN A 353 -6.54 14.70 -42.56
CA GLN A 353 -5.30 13.96 -42.70
C GLN A 353 -4.30 14.43 -41.62
N LEU A 354 -3.74 13.48 -40.89
CA LEU A 354 -2.67 13.69 -39.94
C LEU A 354 -1.33 13.81 -40.69
N PRO A 355 -0.42 14.70 -40.26
CA PRO A 355 0.90 14.86 -40.86
C PRO A 355 1.81 13.63 -40.65
N THR A 356 1.50 12.80 -39.64
CA THR A 356 2.21 11.55 -39.33
C THR A 356 1.22 10.48 -38.92
N SER A 357 1.45 9.22 -39.32
CA SER A 357 0.63 8.09 -38.88
C SER A 357 0.78 7.82 -37.39
N VAL A 358 -0.31 7.46 -36.72
CA VAL A 358 -0.41 7.14 -35.29
C VAL A 358 -0.97 5.73 -35.10
N ALA A 359 -0.58 5.05 -34.02
CA ALA A 359 -1.07 3.72 -33.65
C ALA A 359 -1.00 3.58 -32.11
N GLY A 360 -1.93 2.87 -31.47
CA GLY A 360 -2.00 2.70 -30.01
C GLY A 360 -3.18 3.42 -29.35
N ASP A 361 -3.06 3.71 -28.05
CA ASP A 361 -4.12 4.36 -27.27
C ASP A 361 -3.89 5.88 -27.25
N PHE A 362 -4.93 6.67 -27.48
CA PHE A 362 -4.83 8.13 -27.58
C PHE A 362 -6.05 8.85 -26.98
N ARG A 363 -5.81 10.03 -26.41
CA ARG A 363 -6.83 11.04 -26.10
C ARG A 363 -6.84 12.09 -27.20
N LEU A 364 -7.97 12.26 -27.89
CA LEU A 364 -8.23 13.37 -28.78
C LEU A 364 -8.95 14.47 -28.01
N ARG A 365 -8.38 15.67 -27.98
CA ARG A 365 -9.03 16.89 -27.52
C ARG A 365 -9.38 17.76 -28.73
N ILE A 366 -10.62 18.23 -28.78
CA ILE A 366 -11.15 19.12 -29.83
C ILE A 366 -11.62 20.41 -29.18
N ASP A 367 -11.06 21.52 -29.65
CA ASP A 367 -11.47 22.87 -29.29
C ASP A 367 -12.33 23.44 -30.43
N LEU A 368 -13.54 23.87 -30.09
CA LEU A 368 -14.55 24.42 -30.98
C LEU A 368 -14.68 25.92 -30.75
N PHE A 369 -14.77 26.71 -31.82
CA PHE A 369 -15.10 28.14 -31.70
C PHE A 369 -16.60 28.42 -31.87
N TYR A 370 -17.36 27.50 -32.51
CA TYR A 370 -18.81 27.61 -32.66
C TYR A 370 -19.48 26.26 -32.98
N MET A 371 -20.77 26.10 -32.65
CA MET A 371 -21.50 24.82 -32.84
C MET A 371 -22.61 24.84 -33.89
N LEU A 372 -23.31 25.97 -34.04
CA LEU A 372 -24.37 26.15 -35.04
C LEU A 372 -25.41 24.99 -34.95
N HIS A 373 -25.78 24.34 -36.05
CA HIS A 373 -26.80 23.27 -36.11
C HIS A 373 -26.42 21.94 -35.41
N ASN A 374 -25.42 21.94 -34.52
CA ASN A 374 -24.89 20.77 -33.82
C ASN A 374 -25.16 20.76 -32.30
N HIS A 375 -25.96 21.71 -31.79
CA HIS A 375 -26.40 21.69 -30.39
C HIS A 375 -27.18 20.41 -30.05
N GLU A 376 -26.85 19.79 -28.92
CA GLU A 376 -27.43 18.51 -28.42
C GLU A 376 -27.30 17.34 -29.40
N ARG A 377 -26.45 17.47 -30.42
CA ARG A 377 -26.28 16.49 -31.47
C ARG A 377 -25.22 15.47 -31.09
N ARG A 378 -25.50 14.20 -31.36
CA ARG A 378 -24.53 13.11 -31.25
C ARG A 378 -23.64 13.10 -32.49
N VAL A 379 -22.36 13.43 -32.30
CA VAL A 379 -21.32 13.42 -33.34
C VAL A 379 -20.39 12.23 -33.06
N GLU A 380 -20.03 11.53 -34.11
CA GLU A 380 -19.08 10.41 -34.04
C GLU A 380 -17.69 10.89 -34.46
N PHE A 381 -16.71 10.62 -33.61
CA PHE A 381 -15.30 10.91 -33.81
C PHE A 381 -14.57 9.60 -34.03
N CYS A 382 -13.87 9.46 -35.15
CA CYS A 382 -13.09 8.29 -35.47
C CYS A 382 -11.61 8.65 -35.62
N LEU A 383 -10.73 7.85 -35.02
CA LEU A 383 -9.31 7.82 -35.33
C LEU A 383 -9.04 6.50 -36.05
N GLY A 384 -8.79 6.56 -37.36
CA GLY A 384 -8.79 5.37 -38.22
C GLY A 384 -10.12 4.64 -38.20
N GLU A 385 -10.10 3.36 -37.80
CA GLU A 385 -11.29 2.50 -37.70
C GLU A 385 -11.98 2.55 -36.33
N VAL A 386 -11.36 3.17 -35.32
CA VAL A 386 -11.92 3.23 -33.96
C VAL A 386 -12.76 4.50 -33.82
N CYS A 387 -14.06 4.33 -33.56
CA CYS A 387 -15.02 5.44 -33.44
C CYS A 387 -15.61 5.55 -32.04
N GLN A 388 -15.83 6.78 -31.59
CA GLN A 388 -16.46 7.14 -30.32
C GLN A 388 -17.54 8.19 -30.57
N SER A 389 -18.69 8.05 -29.93
CA SER A 389 -19.77 9.03 -30.04
C SER A 389 -19.76 10.00 -28.87
N VAL A 390 -19.87 11.29 -29.17
CA VAL A 390 -19.99 12.36 -28.17
C VAL A 390 -21.22 13.21 -28.49
N THR A 391 -22.03 13.50 -27.48
CA THR A 391 -23.12 14.48 -27.59
C THR A 391 -22.57 15.86 -27.30
N LEU A 392 -22.76 16.80 -28.22
CA LEU A 392 -22.30 18.18 -28.06
C LEU A 392 -23.30 18.96 -27.18
N GLU A 393 -22.83 19.52 -26.08
CA GLU A 393 -23.63 20.23 -25.07
C GLU A 393 -23.53 21.76 -25.25
N ASN A 394 -24.62 22.47 -24.93
CA ASN A 394 -24.63 23.93 -24.91
C ASN A 394 -23.60 24.49 -23.91
N ASN A 395 -22.87 25.54 -24.31
CA ASN A 395 -21.83 26.24 -23.52
C ASN A 395 -20.50 25.51 -23.31
N ARG A 396 -20.25 24.38 -23.98
CA ARG A 396 -18.97 23.66 -23.87
C ARG A 396 -18.17 23.76 -25.16
N THR A 397 -16.99 24.39 -25.12
CA THR A 397 -16.14 24.56 -26.32
C THR A 397 -15.05 23.51 -26.45
N ILE A 398 -14.83 22.65 -25.45
CA ILE A 398 -13.75 21.66 -25.43
C ILE A 398 -14.30 20.26 -25.16
N TYR A 399 -13.92 19.31 -26.00
CA TYR A 399 -14.29 17.90 -25.91
C TYR A 399 -13.06 17.01 -25.88
N GLU A 400 -13.06 15.98 -25.03
CA GLU A 400 -11.99 14.99 -24.95
C GLU A 400 -12.55 13.58 -25.17
N VAL A 401 -11.87 12.78 -25.98
CA VAL A 401 -12.31 11.45 -26.43
C VAL A 401 -11.14 10.48 -26.37
N ASP A 402 -11.32 9.36 -25.67
CA ASP A 402 -10.29 8.33 -25.54
C ASP A 402 -10.52 7.20 -26.58
N PHE A 403 -9.47 6.90 -27.33
CA PHE A 403 -9.40 5.81 -28.29
C PHE A 403 -8.44 4.75 -27.78
N THR A 404 -8.88 3.49 -27.75
CA THR A 404 -8.06 2.35 -27.34
C THR A 404 -7.88 1.37 -28.49
N GLY A 405 -6.66 0.87 -28.69
CA GLY A 405 -6.36 -0.15 -29.69
C GLY A 405 -6.39 0.35 -31.13
N VAL A 406 -6.05 1.61 -31.38
CA VAL A 406 -6.05 2.20 -32.72
C VAL A 406 -4.97 1.54 -33.57
N ALA A 407 -5.36 0.92 -34.69
CA ALA A 407 -4.42 0.45 -35.71
C ALA A 407 -3.71 1.64 -36.37
N THR A 408 -2.59 1.39 -37.07
CA THR A 408 -1.86 2.45 -37.78
C THR A 408 -2.78 3.20 -38.73
N THR A 409 -2.96 4.49 -38.47
CA THR A 409 -3.84 5.39 -39.22
C THR A 409 -3.23 6.78 -39.30
N ASP A 410 -3.58 7.51 -40.33
CA ASP A 410 -3.13 8.87 -40.60
C ASP A 410 -4.31 9.82 -40.84
N PHE A 411 -5.51 9.50 -40.34
CA PHE A 411 -6.66 10.39 -40.48
C PHE A 411 -7.58 10.37 -39.25
N ILE A 412 -8.23 11.51 -39.02
CA ILE A 412 -9.37 11.67 -38.11
C ILE A 412 -10.62 11.89 -38.95
N CYS A 413 -11.74 11.28 -38.58
CA CYS A 413 -13.03 11.49 -39.21
C CYS A 413 -14.07 11.96 -38.20
N LEU A 414 -14.86 12.96 -38.58
CA LEU A 414 -16.03 13.40 -37.84
C LEU A 414 -17.27 13.09 -38.68
N SER A 415 -18.24 12.36 -38.13
CA SER A 415 -19.47 11.94 -38.81
C SER A 415 -20.71 12.30 -38.01
N GLY A 416 -21.83 12.50 -38.72
CA GLY A 416 -23.11 12.84 -38.09
C GLY A 416 -23.29 14.35 -37.84
N LEU A 417 -22.48 15.19 -38.48
CA LEU A 417 -22.56 16.65 -38.35
C LEU A 417 -23.83 17.21 -39.00
N GLY A 418 -24.43 18.20 -38.34
CA GLY A 418 -25.46 19.07 -38.88
C GLY A 418 -24.83 20.23 -39.62
N PHE A 419 -25.42 20.60 -40.75
CA PHE A 419 -25.06 21.79 -41.51
C PHE A 419 -26.34 22.48 -42.00
N GLY A 420 -26.33 23.79 -42.06
CA GLY A 420 -27.50 24.62 -42.36
C GLY A 420 -27.07 26.05 -42.72
N PRO A 421 -28.01 26.95 -43.04
CA PRO A 421 -27.66 28.35 -43.31
C PRO A 421 -26.95 28.96 -42.10
N SER A 422 -26.03 29.90 -42.36
CA SER A 422 -25.38 30.68 -41.32
C SER A 422 -26.42 31.50 -40.53
N GLU A 423 -26.07 31.94 -39.32
CA GLU A 423 -26.93 32.83 -38.51
C GLU A 423 -26.87 34.30 -38.97
N HIS A 424 -26.09 34.59 -40.01
CA HIS A 424 -25.87 35.94 -40.55
C HIS A 424 -26.36 36.03 -41.99
N ASP A 425 -27.33 36.90 -42.27
CA ASP A 425 -27.96 37.04 -43.60
C ASP A 425 -26.98 37.37 -44.74
N GLU A 426 -25.75 37.81 -44.44
CA GLU A 426 -24.71 38.12 -45.43
C GLU A 426 -23.78 36.96 -45.79
N ASP A 427 -23.80 35.85 -45.05
CA ASP A 427 -22.97 34.67 -45.35
C ASP A 427 -23.80 33.58 -46.05
N PRO A 428 -23.63 33.39 -47.38
CA PRO A 428 -24.44 32.46 -48.17
C PRO A 428 -24.04 30.98 -47.96
N ARG A 429 -23.04 30.69 -47.11
CA ARG A 429 -22.53 29.32 -46.92
C ARG A 429 -23.47 28.49 -46.04
N MET A 430 -23.44 27.18 -46.29
CA MET A 430 -24.04 26.19 -45.40
C MET A 430 -22.99 25.74 -44.39
N LEU A 431 -23.12 26.20 -43.14
CA LEU A 431 -22.14 26.00 -42.08
C LEU A 431 -22.57 24.89 -41.12
N GLY A 432 -21.61 24.08 -40.69
CA GLY A 432 -21.78 23.10 -39.61
C GLY A 432 -21.03 23.50 -38.34
N LEU A 433 -20.06 22.69 -37.92
CA LEU A 433 -19.26 22.86 -36.72
C LEU A 433 -18.03 23.75 -36.99
N GLY A 434 -17.71 24.67 -36.07
CA GLY A 434 -16.51 25.51 -36.13
C GLY A 434 -15.35 24.88 -35.36
N LEU A 435 -14.36 24.34 -36.06
CA LEU A 435 -13.20 23.66 -35.49
C LEU A 435 -12.02 24.63 -35.33
N ALA A 436 -11.48 24.79 -34.12
CA ALA A 436 -10.33 25.67 -33.85
C ALA A 436 -9.02 24.88 -33.77
N ARG A 437 -8.96 23.89 -32.86
CA ARG A 437 -7.75 23.10 -32.61
C ARG A 437 -8.09 21.64 -32.31
N LEU A 438 -7.30 20.72 -32.84
CA LEU A 438 -7.33 19.31 -32.45
C LEU A 438 -5.98 18.95 -31.83
N SER A 439 -5.98 18.26 -30.70
CA SER A 439 -4.75 17.71 -30.11
C SER A 439 -4.92 16.24 -29.78
N LEU A 440 -4.00 15.42 -30.25
CA LEU A 440 -3.97 13.98 -29.98
C LEU A 440 -2.82 13.71 -29.02
N ARG A 441 -3.08 13.03 -27.90
CA ARG A 441 -2.07 12.68 -26.89
C ARG A 441 -2.08 11.18 -26.64
N ARG A 442 -0.92 10.54 -26.65
CA ARG A 442 -0.84 9.10 -26.36
C ARG A 442 -1.20 8.81 -24.90
N ILE A 443 -2.02 7.78 -24.67
CA ILE A 443 -2.34 7.27 -23.34
C ILE A 443 -1.50 6.02 -23.08
N TYR A 444 -0.89 5.93 -21.90
CA TYR A 444 -0.24 4.72 -21.44
C TYR A 444 -1.06 4.13 -20.29
N HIS A 445 -1.74 3.01 -20.54
CA HIS A 445 -2.44 2.32 -19.47
C HIS A 445 -1.44 1.62 -18.55
N ARG A 446 -1.47 1.94 -17.25
CA ARG A 446 -1.05 0.99 -16.21
C ARG A 446 -1.93 -0.25 -16.39
N LYS A 447 -1.33 -1.40 -16.70
CA LYS A 447 -2.07 -2.67 -16.56
C LYS A 447 -2.33 -2.88 -15.07
N THR A 448 -3.56 -2.64 -14.64
CA THR A 448 -4.07 -3.17 -13.38
C THR A 448 -4.01 -4.71 -13.46
N PRO A 449 -3.35 -5.41 -12.54
CA PRO A 449 -3.14 -6.85 -12.63
C PRO A 449 -4.40 -7.63 -12.22
N VAL A 450 -5.45 -7.60 -13.04
CA VAL A 450 -6.69 -8.37 -12.77
C VAL A 450 -6.94 -9.48 -13.80
N ALA A 451 -6.27 -9.48 -14.96
CA ALA A 451 -6.54 -10.45 -16.02
C ALA A 451 -5.46 -11.54 -16.24
N LEU A 452 -4.64 -11.88 -15.22
CA LEU A 452 -3.60 -12.91 -15.33
C LEU A 452 -3.81 -14.13 -14.40
N ALA A 453 -4.97 -14.30 -13.76
CA ALA A 453 -5.20 -15.44 -12.87
C ALA A 453 -5.16 -16.81 -13.58
N GLY A 454 -5.49 -16.87 -14.88
CA GLY A 454 -5.58 -18.14 -15.63
C GLY A 454 -4.26 -18.68 -16.18
N LYS A 455 -3.33 -17.81 -16.59
CA LYS A 455 -2.05 -18.22 -17.21
C LYS A 455 -0.90 -18.41 -16.22
N ILE A 456 -1.03 -17.86 -15.01
CA ILE A 456 -0.07 -17.99 -13.90
C ILE A 456 0.07 -19.45 -13.43
N ARG A 457 -1.01 -20.26 -13.45
CA ARG A 457 -0.97 -21.65 -12.94
C ARG A 457 0.01 -22.57 -13.68
N ALA A 458 0.21 -22.38 -14.99
CA ALA A 458 1.13 -23.21 -15.77
C ALA A 458 2.58 -22.76 -15.64
N ALA A 459 2.84 -21.45 -15.56
CA ALA A 459 4.17 -20.90 -15.34
C ALA A 459 4.69 -21.15 -13.91
N LEU A 460 3.81 -21.18 -12.91
CA LEU A 460 4.15 -21.48 -11.51
C LEU A 460 4.70 -22.90 -11.32
N ALA A 461 4.27 -23.88 -12.11
CA ALA A 461 4.76 -25.25 -12.02
C ALA A 461 6.24 -25.38 -12.42
N THR A 462 6.67 -24.63 -13.43
CA THR A 462 8.06 -24.59 -13.91
C THR A 462 8.94 -23.72 -12.99
N LEU A 463 8.39 -22.63 -12.43
CA LEU A 463 9.08 -21.74 -11.50
C LEU A 463 9.33 -22.34 -10.10
N ARG A 464 8.48 -23.27 -9.64
CA ARG A 464 8.67 -24.02 -8.39
C ARG A 464 9.97 -24.82 -8.35
N LYS A 465 10.55 -25.17 -9.50
CA LYS A 465 11.81 -25.91 -9.60
C LYS A 465 13.05 -25.01 -9.45
N TRP A 466 12.93 -23.71 -9.71
CA TRP A 466 14.00 -22.70 -9.57
C TRP A 466 13.92 -21.89 -8.26
N SER A 467 12.76 -21.87 -7.58
CA SER A 467 12.58 -21.08 -6.34
C SER A 467 13.33 -21.62 -5.11
N ARG A 468 13.98 -22.80 -5.20
CA ARG A 468 14.69 -23.40 -4.06
C ARG A 468 15.97 -22.66 -3.63
N GLU A 469 16.48 -21.72 -4.43
CA GLU A 469 17.79 -21.09 -4.16
C GLU A 469 17.78 -19.56 -3.96
N SER A 470 16.67 -18.84 -4.15
CA SER A 470 16.74 -17.39 -4.45
C SER A 470 16.09 -16.41 -3.46
N SER A 471 15.45 -16.86 -2.38
CA SER A 471 14.88 -15.99 -1.34
C SER A 471 15.65 -16.07 -0.01
N LEU A 472 16.92 -16.44 -0.10
CA LEU A 472 17.75 -16.72 1.07
C LEU A 472 18.24 -15.41 1.67
N ILE A 473 17.75 -15.09 2.86
CA ILE A 473 18.42 -14.15 3.76
C ILE A 473 19.86 -14.65 3.89
N LYS A 474 20.87 -13.87 3.47
CA LYS A 474 22.27 -14.28 3.64
C LYS A 474 22.55 -14.40 5.14
N VAL A 475 22.73 -15.63 5.62
CA VAL A 475 22.99 -15.92 7.03
C VAL A 475 24.47 -16.27 7.20
N LEU A 476 25.20 -15.42 7.92
CA LEU A 476 26.36 -15.89 8.65
C LEU A 476 25.82 -16.48 9.95
N ARG A 477 25.97 -17.80 10.12
CA ARG A 477 25.44 -18.52 11.29
C ARG A 477 26.13 -18.00 12.55
N SER A 478 25.39 -17.27 13.39
CA SER A 478 25.88 -16.82 14.69
C SER A 478 25.20 -17.60 15.81
N PRO A 479 25.97 -18.31 16.66
CA PRO A 479 25.42 -18.97 17.85
C PRO A 479 24.79 -18.00 18.86
N ARG A 480 25.05 -16.70 18.74
CA ARG A 480 24.50 -15.62 19.58
C ARG A 480 23.39 -14.83 18.90
N GLY A 481 23.03 -15.23 17.68
CA GLY A 481 22.00 -14.62 16.87
C GLY A 481 20.66 -14.60 17.60
N ILE A 482 20.03 -13.43 17.65
CA ILE A 482 18.69 -13.25 18.21
C ILE A 482 17.82 -12.58 17.15
N LEU A 483 16.61 -13.12 16.99
CA LEU A 483 15.61 -12.67 16.02
C LEU A 483 14.38 -12.17 16.78
N TYR A 484 14.15 -10.89 16.68
CA TYR A 484 12.93 -10.21 17.09
C TYR A 484 12.01 -10.09 15.89
N THR A 485 10.71 -10.26 16.09
CA THR A 485 9.72 -10.11 15.02
C THR A 485 8.61 -9.15 15.43
N ALA A 486 8.29 -8.20 14.56
CA ALA A 486 7.11 -7.34 14.67
C ALA A 486 6.24 -7.51 13.43
N ILE A 487 4.92 -7.46 13.60
CA ILE A 487 3.95 -7.54 12.50
C ILE A 487 3.02 -6.35 12.63
N LEU A 488 3.09 -5.42 11.67
CA LEU A 488 2.41 -4.13 11.78
C LEU A 488 2.13 -3.46 10.43
N ASN A 489 1.25 -2.47 10.47
CA ASN A 489 1.04 -1.52 9.38
C ASN A 489 1.69 -0.18 9.79
N PRO A 490 2.77 0.26 9.12
CA PRO A 490 3.41 1.54 9.44
C PRO A 490 2.49 2.77 9.28
N LYS A 491 1.44 2.70 8.43
CA LYS A 491 0.46 3.78 8.28
C LYS A 491 -0.60 3.79 9.40
N ASP A 492 -0.63 2.79 10.29
CA ASP A 492 -1.45 2.81 11.50
C ASP A 492 -0.60 3.36 12.66
N GLY A 493 -0.69 4.66 12.93
CA GLY A 493 0.12 5.36 13.94
C GLY A 493 -0.02 4.78 15.35
N ARG A 494 -1.09 4.02 15.64
CA ARG A 494 -1.24 3.28 16.89
C ARG A 494 -0.19 2.18 17.05
N LYS A 495 0.32 1.59 15.96
CA LYS A 495 1.30 0.48 16.01
C LYS A 495 2.71 0.92 16.41
N ASN A 496 2.99 2.23 16.39
CA ASN A 496 4.20 2.85 16.92
C ASN A 496 5.50 2.20 16.40
N TRP A 497 5.59 2.02 15.09
CA TRP A 497 6.68 1.27 14.44
C TRP A 497 8.03 2.01 14.56
N GLU A 498 7.98 3.34 14.64
CA GLU A 498 9.12 4.23 14.84
C GLU A 498 9.85 3.89 16.15
N ASP A 499 9.13 3.83 17.27
CA ASP A 499 9.71 3.49 18.58
C ASP A 499 10.25 2.06 18.61
N ILE A 500 9.59 1.10 17.94
CA ILE A 500 10.10 -0.28 17.82
C ILE A 500 11.48 -0.28 17.16
N ILE A 501 11.64 0.42 16.04
CA ILE A 501 12.91 0.43 15.29
C ILE A 501 13.97 1.23 16.04
N SER A 502 13.65 2.45 16.48
CA SER A 502 14.61 3.28 17.20
C SER A 502 15.02 2.63 18.51
N GLY A 503 14.08 2.12 19.31
CA GLY A 503 14.36 1.41 20.55
C GLY A 503 15.26 0.18 20.34
N PHE A 504 15.00 -0.59 19.29
CA PHE A 504 15.85 -1.73 18.90
C PHE A 504 17.26 -1.27 18.51
N VAL A 505 17.38 -0.25 17.65
CA VAL A 505 18.69 0.25 17.21
C VAL A 505 19.48 0.85 18.37
N TYR A 506 18.85 1.58 19.30
CA TYR A 506 19.56 2.09 20.47
C TYR A 506 19.98 0.99 21.45
N ALA A 507 19.19 -0.08 21.60
CA ALA A 507 19.57 -1.24 22.41
C ALA A 507 20.71 -2.05 21.80
N PHE A 508 20.79 -2.14 20.46
CA PHE A 508 21.68 -3.07 19.75
C PHE A 508 22.61 -2.41 18.73
N ARG A 509 22.85 -1.09 18.85
CA ARG A 509 23.60 -0.30 17.86
C ARG A 509 24.91 -0.93 17.42
N ASP A 510 25.63 -1.58 18.32
CA ASP A 510 26.92 -2.22 18.03
C ASP A 510 26.89 -3.75 17.87
N ASP A 511 25.71 -4.36 17.94
CA ASP A 511 25.52 -5.81 18.00
C ASP A 511 25.04 -6.38 16.66
N ARG A 512 25.97 -7.00 15.92
CA ARG A 512 25.69 -7.66 14.63
C ARG A 512 24.84 -8.91 14.72
N ASP A 513 24.69 -9.48 15.92
CA ASP A 513 23.94 -10.71 16.16
C ASP A 513 22.47 -10.42 16.48
N ALA A 514 22.07 -9.17 16.65
CA ALA A 514 20.68 -8.79 16.86
C ALA A 514 20.01 -8.46 15.51
N THR A 515 18.88 -9.13 15.23
CA THR A 515 18.03 -8.84 14.07
C THR A 515 16.61 -8.51 14.51
N LEU A 516 16.05 -7.43 13.96
CA LEU A 516 14.63 -7.12 14.00
C LEU A 516 14.04 -7.35 12.60
N LEU A 517 13.09 -8.27 12.51
CA LEU A 517 12.31 -8.55 11.30
C LEU A 517 10.92 -7.94 11.44
N ILE A 518 10.52 -7.11 10.49
CA ILE A 518 9.24 -6.40 10.48
C ILE A 518 8.42 -6.89 9.30
N LYS A 519 7.32 -7.57 9.58
CA LYS A 519 6.31 -7.93 8.57
C LYS A 519 5.36 -6.76 8.37
N ILE A 520 5.44 -6.13 7.20
CA ILE A 520 4.55 -5.05 6.79
C ILE A 520 3.24 -5.65 6.25
N THR A 521 2.11 -5.22 6.81
CA THR A 521 0.77 -5.65 6.40
C THR A 521 0.04 -4.61 5.53
N TYR A 522 0.70 -3.52 5.15
CA TYR A 522 0.18 -2.52 4.22
C TYR A 522 0.18 -3.06 2.78
N HIS A 523 -0.76 -2.64 1.96
CA HIS A 523 -0.95 -3.20 0.62
C HIS A 523 0.09 -2.68 -0.38
N GLU A 524 0.53 -1.43 -0.26
CA GLU A 524 1.42 -0.78 -1.22
C GLU A 524 2.79 -0.45 -0.59
N LEU A 525 3.81 -1.27 -0.87
CA LEU A 525 5.15 -1.06 -0.32
C LEU A 525 5.82 0.21 -0.88
N ALA A 526 5.47 0.62 -2.10
CA ALA A 526 6.07 1.78 -2.75
C ALA A 526 5.95 3.06 -1.90
N GLU A 527 4.80 3.23 -1.25
CA GLU A 527 4.48 4.36 -0.36
C GLU A 527 5.26 4.37 0.97
N LEU A 528 6.03 3.30 1.26
CA LEU A 528 6.77 3.13 2.50
C LEU A 528 8.29 3.17 2.32
N TYR A 529 8.80 3.08 1.09
CA TYR A 529 10.25 3.05 0.87
C TYR A 529 10.96 4.29 1.41
N GLU A 530 10.40 5.48 1.13
CA GLU A 530 10.99 6.73 1.62
C GLU A 530 11.00 6.76 3.15
N ASP A 531 9.86 6.46 3.79
CA ASP A 531 9.73 6.39 5.26
C ASP A 531 10.78 5.44 5.85
N ILE A 532 10.88 4.21 5.34
CA ILE A 532 11.82 3.19 5.81
C ILE A 532 13.27 3.68 5.66
N PHE A 533 13.64 4.10 4.45
CA PHE A 533 15.02 4.47 4.14
C PHE A 533 15.46 5.73 4.87
N MET A 534 14.57 6.70 5.04
CA MET A 534 14.86 7.87 5.84
C MET A 534 15.11 7.51 7.30
N TYR A 535 14.30 6.61 7.86
CA TYR A 535 14.51 6.14 9.22
C TYR A 535 15.85 5.42 9.40
N LEU A 536 16.28 4.63 8.41
CA LEU A 536 17.60 4.00 8.41
C LEU A 536 18.75 5.03 8.38
N ILE A 537 18.61 6.11 7.60
CA ILE A 537 19.58 7.21 7.53
C ILE A 537 19.67 7.93 8.87
N GLU A 538 18.53 8.30 9.46
CA GLU A 538 18.44 9.04 10.72
C GLU A 538 19.04 8.26 11.89
N LEU A 539 18.91 6.93 11.88
CA LEU A 539 19.44 6.08 12.94
C LEU A 539 20.90 5.67 12.75
N HIS A 540 21.51 5.91 11.58
CA HIS A 540 22.91 5.58 11.32
C HIS A 540 23.86 6.37 12.27
N PRO A 541 25.00 5.79 12.73
CA PRO A 541 25.52 4.44 12.46
C PRO A 541 24.95 3.35 13.35
N PHE A 542 24.63 2.19 12.77
CA PHE A 542 24.28 0.98 13.51
C PHE A 542 24.83 -0.28 12.82
N LYS A 543 25.04 -1.35 13.59
CA LYS A 543 25.57 -2.66 13.18
C LYS A 543 24.56 -3.79 13.34
N CYS A 544 23.51 -3.61 14.14
CA CYS A 544 22.37 -4.54 14.18
C CYS A 544 21.66 -4.61 12.83
N ARG A 545 20.88 -5.66 12.62
CA ARG A 545 20.22 -5.91 11.34
C ARG A 545 18.73 -5.59 11.42
N LEU A 546 18.27 -4.73 10.52
CA LEU A 546 16.85 -4.46 10.28
C LEU A 546 16.43 -5.14 8.98
N ILE A 547 15.37 -5.94 9.03
CA ILE A 547 14.79 -6.63 7.87
C ILE A 547 13.30 -6.29 7.79
N PHE A 548 12.85 -5.73 6.68
CA PHE A 548 11.43 -5.53 6.39
C PHE A 548 11.00 -6.57 5.36
N ILE A 549 9.85 -7.20 5.59
CA ILE A 549 9.29 -8.16 4.65
C ILE A 549 7.86 -7.75 4.26
N HIS A 550 7.52 -7.86 2.98
CA HIS A 550 6.23 -7.43 2.40
C HIS A 550 5.71 -8.45 1.39
N GLY A 551 4.39 -8.52 1.25
CA GLY A 551 3.70 -9.49 0.38
C GLY A 551 2.93 -10.56 1.16
N PHE A 552 2.19 -11.41 0.45
CA PHE A 552 1.47 -12.51 1.08
C PHE A 552 2.44 -13.58 1.58
N LEU A 553 2.20 -14.15 2.76
CA LEU A 553 2.91 -15.34 3.25
C LEU A 553 1.93 -16.50 3.29
N SER A 554 2.34 -17.67 2.78
CA SER A 554 1.58 -18.90 3.01
C SER A 554 1.53 -19.24 4.51
N GLU A 555 0.60 -20.10 4.91
CA GLU A 555 0.52 -20.60 6.29
C GLU A 555 1.86 -21.21 6.75
N GLU A 556 2.47 -22.04 5.90
CA GLU A 556 3.78 -22.66 6.14
C GLU A 556 4.89 -21.62 6.37
N GLN A 557 4.89 -20.53 5.60
CA GLN A 557 5.88 -19.45 5.73
C GLN A 557 5.63 -18.58 6.96
N TYR A 558 4.35 -18.35 7.29
CA TYR A 558 4.00 -17.68 8.53
C TYR A 558 4.48 -18.49 9.73
N GLU A 559 4.24 -19.80 9.74
CA GLU A 559 4.74 -20.73 10.77
C GLU A 559 6.26 -20.71 10.90
N GLN A 560 7.01 -20.48 9.80
CA GLN A 560 8.46 -20.28 9.89
C GLN A 560 8.80 -19.09 10.80
N LEU A 561 8.05 -17.99 10.76
CA LEU A 561 8.28 -16.86 11.67
C LEU A 561 8.11 -17.30 13.13
N LEU A 562 7.05 -18.06 13.45
CA LEU A 562 6.80 -18.54 14.82
C LEU A 562 7.90 -19.51 15.30
N LEU A 563 8.41 -20.35 14.40
CA LEU A 563 9.48 -21.31 14.72
C LEU A 563 10.84 -20.65 14.90
N HIS A 564 11.13 -19.60 14.12
CA HIS A 564 12.46 -18.99 14.06
C HIS A 564 12.65 -17.83 15.03
N SER A 565 11.57 -17.16 15.43
CA SER A 565 11.66 -15.98 16.30
C SER A 565 11.92 -16.35 17.75
N HIS A 566 12.74 -15.51 18.37
CA HIS A 566 13.09 -15.61 19.78
C HIS A 566 12.12 -14.82 20.63
N TYR A 567 11.72 -13.64 20.14
CA TYR A 567 10.75 -12.75 20.75
C TYR A 567 9.82 -12.16 19.69
N ILE A 568 8.55 -12.02 20.05
CA ILE A 568 7.60 -11.16 19.35
C ILE A 568 7.63 -9.77 19.99
N VAL A 569 7.59 -8.72 19.18
CA VAL A 569 7.65 -7.33 19.63
C VAL A 569 6.35 -6.62 19.31
N ASN A 570 5.83 -5.91 20.29
CA ASN A 570 4.70 -5.00 20.13
C ASN A 570 5.00 -3.71 20.92
N ALA A 571 4.66 -2.56 20.36
CA ALA A 571 4.69 -1.28 21.08
C ALA A 571 3.43 -0.48 20.75
N SER A 572 2.30 -1.16 20.53
CA SER A 572 1.07 -0.51 20.16
C SER A 572 0.55 0.36 21.31
N ARG A 573 0.01 1.54 20.97
CA ARG A 573 -0.67 2.44 21.90
C ARG A 573 -2.00 1.90 22.44
N GLY A 574 -2.42 0.75 21.92
CA GLY A 574 -3.62 0.03 22.34
C GLY A 574 -3.94 -1.05 21.31
N GLU A 575 -4.50 -2.17 21.75
CA GLU A 575 -5.01 -3.26 20.92
C GLU A 575 -6.30 -3.83 21.54
N GLY A 576 -7.40 -3.84 20.78
CA GLY A 576 -8.62 -4.50 21.23
C GLY A 576 -8.52 -6.02 21.11
N GLN A 577 -7.69 -6.47 20.16
CA GLN A 577 -7.14 -7.82 20.10
C GLN A 577 -5.88 -7.83 19.22
N CYS A 578 -4.75 -8.29 19.76
CA CYS A 578 -3.50 -8.38 19.00
C CYS A 578 -3.26 -9.81 18.50
N LEU A 579 -3.87 -10.19 17.36
CA LEU A 579 -3.72 -11.54 16.81
C LEU A 579 -2.26 -11.97 16.64
N PRO A 580 -1.35 -11.18 16.02
CA PRO A 580 0.05 -11.58 15.90
C PRO A 580 0.72 -11.90 17.23
N LEU A 581 0.49 -11.07 18.25
CA LEU A 581 1.06 -11.27 19.58
C LEU A 581 0.53 -12.56 20.22
N MET A 582 -0.78 -12.78 20.15
CA MET A 582 -1.43 -13.99 20.68
C MET A 582 -0.94 -15.26 19.96
N GLU A 583 -0.77 -15.22 18.63
CA GLU A 583 -0.32 -16.36 17.82
C GLU A 583 1.11 -16.77 18.17
N PHE A 584 2.03 -15.80 18.26
CA PHE A 584 3.42 -16.04 18.65
C PHE A 584 3.53 -16.58 20.09
N MET A 585 2.82 -15.96 21.03
CA MET A 585 2.80 -16.44 22.42
C MET A 585 2.15 -17.82 22.54
N SER A 586 1.11 -18.10 21.74
CA SER A 586 0.49 -19.43 21.66
C SER A 586 1.45 -20.48 21.11
N ALA A 587 2.43 -20.11 20.29
CA ALA A 587 3.53 -20.97 19.87
C ALA A 587 4.67 -21.07 20.90
N GLY A 588 4.58 -20.39 22.05
CA GLY A 588 5.66 -20.37 23.05
C GLY A 588 6.81 -19.43 22.65
N VAL A 589 6.50 -18.31 21.99
CA VAL A 589 7.43 -17.20 21.78
C VAL A 589 7.14 -16.10 22.81
N PRO A 590 8.07 -15.82 23.75
CA PRO A 590 7.93 -14.70 24.68
C PRO A 590 7.81 -13.34 24.00
N ALA A 591 7.28 -12.35 24.71
CA ALA A 591 7.04 -11.01 24.16
C ALA A 591 7.99 -9.94 24.71
N VAL A 592 8.23 -8.91 23.90
CA VAL A 592 8.60 -7.55 24.34
C VAL A 592 7.40 -6.69 24.01
N ALA A 593 6.58 -6.35 25.02
CA ALA A 593 5.27 -5.76 24.78
C ALA A 593 4.76 -4.92 25.95
N PRO A 594 3.90 -3.93 25.69
CA PRO A 594 3.19 -3.24 26.74
C PRO A 594 2.06 -4.09 27.34
N ARG A 595 1.60 -3.66 28.51
CA ARG A 595 0.50 -4.28 29.26
C ARG A 595 -0.77 -3.41 29.25
N ASN A 596 -1.03 -2.74 28.13
CA ASN A 596 -2.21 -1.88 27.97
C ASN A 596 -3.40 -2.61 27.32
N SER A 597 -4.59 -2.01 27.42
CA SER A 597 -5.85 -2.50 26.82
C SER A 597 -6.06 -4.02 27.00
N ALA A 598 -6.48 -4.75 25.94
CA ALA A 598 -6.63 -6.20 25.95
C ALA A 598 -5.34 -6.97 26.26
N MET A 599 -4.16 -6.40 25.99
CA MET A 599 -2.89 -7.08 26.27
C MET A 599 -2.66 -7.26 27.79
N GLY A 600 -3.31 -6.44 28.61
CA GLY A 600 -3.21 -6.50 30.08
C GLY A 600 -3.63 -7.84 30.71
N GLU A 601 -4.45 -8.61 30.01
CA GLU A 601 -5.01 -9.90 30.47
C GLU A 601 -4.07 -11.09 30.26
N TYR A 602 -3.08 -10.99 29.36
CA TYR A 602 -2.19 -12.11 29.03
C TYR A 602 -0.70 -11.76 29.03
N ILE A 603 -0.34 -10.47 29.08
CA ILE A 603 1.05 -10.02 29.21
C ILE A 603 1.40 -9.89 30.70
N HIS A 604 2.46 -10.61 31.11
CA HIS A 604 2.97 -10.63 32.48
C HIS A 604 4.50 -10.69 32.49
N VAL A 605 5.12 -10.25 33.59
CA VAL A 605 6.58 -10.31 33.77
C VAL A 605 7.17 -11.74 33.69
N SER A 606 6.34 -12.76 33.87
CA SER A 606 6.74 -14.16 33.72
C SER A 606 6.84 -14.63 32.27
N ASN A 607 6.18 -13.95 31.32
CA ASN A 607 6.08 -14.35 29.92
C ASN A 607 6.55 -13.29 28.91
N ALA A 608 6.84 -12.08 29.38
CA ALA A 608 7.23 -10.95 28.57
C ALA A 608 8.21 -10.03 29.31
N PHE A 609 8.98 -9.27 28.53
CA PHE A 609 9.64 -8.06 29.00
C PHE A 609 8.69 -6.89 28.80
N ILE A 610 8.24 -6.30 29.91
CA ILE A 610 7.23 -5.26 29.90
C ILE A 610 7.81 -3.96 29.36
N VAL A 611 7.07 -3.38 28.43
CA VAL A 611 7.25 -2.01 27.95
C VAL A 611 6.24 -1.15 28.69
N GLU A 612 6.70 -0.19 29.47
CA GLU A 612 5.81 0.68 30.25
C GLU A 612 5.03 1.62 29.31
N SER A 613 3.85 2.03 29.75
CA SER A 613 3.00 2.98 29.03
C SER A 613 2.21 3.86 29.99
N SER A 614 1.76 5.02 29.50
CA SER A 614 0.92 5.94 30.26
C SER A 614 -0.21 6.51 29.42
N PRO A 615 -1.39 6.82 29.99
CA PRO A 615 -2.51 7.38 29.25
C PRO A 615 -2.16 8.71 28.54
N GLU A 616 -2.60 8.84 27.29
CA GLU A 616 -2.44 10.04 26.46
C GLU A 616 -3.79 10.39 25.80
N PRO A 617 -4.24 11.66 25.87
CA PRO A 617 -5.42 12.12 25.14
C PRO A 617 -5.31 11.91 23.63
N THR A 618 -6.39 11.41 23.04
CA THR A 618 -6.51 11.18 21.60
C THR A 618 -7.97 11.29 21.14
N PHE A 619 -8.18 11.19 19.83
CA PHE A 619 -9.49 11.16 19.18
C PHE A 619 -9.93 9.73 18.86
N TRP A 620 -11.23 9.49 18.70
CA TRP A 620 -11.69 8.21 18.17
C TRP A 620 -11.24 8.06 16.71
N PRO A 621 -10.69 6.92 16.28
CA PRO A 621 -10.09 6.76 14.95
C PRO A 621 -11.00 7.11 13.77
N GLN A 622 -12.31 6.96 13.94
CA GLN A 622 -13.34 7.24 12.96
C GLN A 622 -13.82 8.69 12.95
N ASP A 623 -13.47 9.51 13.94
CA ASP A 623 -13.89 10.92 14.03
C ASP A 623 -13.03 11.80 13.11
N PRO A 624 -13.55 12.31 11.98
CA PRO A 624 -12.79 13.12 11.04
C PRO A 624 -12.42 14.50 11.62
N ARG A 625 -13.07 14.94 12.69
CA ARG A 625 -12.80 16.21 13.36
C ARG A 625 -11.55 16.13 14.25
N GLN A 626 -11.11 14.92 14.59
CA GLN A 626 -9.96 14.63 15.47
C GLN A 626 -10.05 15.34 16.84
N VAL A 627 -11.25 15.42 17.41
CA VAL A 627 -11.45 16.01 18.75
C VAL A 627 -10.99 15.03 19.83
N PHE A 628 -10.19 15.49 20.78
CA PHE A 628 -9.68 14.63 21.84
C PHE A 628 -10.78 14.27 22.86
N ARG A 629 -11.37 13.09 22.68
CA ARG A 629 -12.52 12.55 23.45
C ARG A 629 -12.23 11.24 24.16
N THR A 630 -11.07 10.65 23.91
CA THR A 630 -10.70 9.34 24.45
C THR A 630 -9.23 9.30 24.82
N LEU A 631 -8.79 8.20 25.41
CA LEU A 631 -7.39 7.94 25.74
C LEU A 631 -6.92 6.70 25.00
N TRP A 632 -5.67 6.75 24.57
CA TRP A 632 -4.84 5.57 24.29
C TRP A 632 -3.59 5.65 25.18
N GLU A 633 -2.60 4.79 24.94
CA GLU A 633 -1.46 4.63 25.84
C GLU A 633 -0.17 5.02 25.11
N ARG A 634 0.49 6.07 25.59
CA ARG A 634 1.81 6.47 25.11
C ARG A 634 2.84 5.50 25.64
N ILE A 635 3.66 4.95 24.75
CA ILE A 635 4.76 4.05 25.11
C ILE A 635 5.90 4.83 25.76
N ASP A 636 6.47 4.28 26.84
CA ASP A 636 7.73 4.73 27.40
C ASP A 636 8.89 4.14 26.59
N TRP A 637 9.54 5.00 25.81
CA TRP A 637 10.62 4.60 24.91
C TRP A 637 11.85 4.02 25.65
N GLU A 638 12.19 4.53 26.83
CA GLU A 638 13.35 4.06 27.60
C GLU A 638 13.12 2.64 28.14
N SER A 639 11.90 2.34 28.57
CA SER A 639 11.47 1.00 28.97
C SER A 639 11.55 0.01 27.81
N LEU A 640 11.22 0.43 26.58
CA LEU A 640 11.33 -0.39 25.38
C LEU A 640 12.80 -0.75 25.08
N VAL A 641 13.72 0.23 25.12
CA VAL A 641 15.17 0.01 24.98
C VAL A 641 15.69 -0.95 26.06
N THR A 642 15.22 -0.76 27.30
CA THR A 642 15.59 -1.61 28.44
C THR A 642 15.08 -3.03 28.28
N ALA A 643 13.84 -3.21 27.80
CA ALA A 643 13.22 -4.50 27.54
C ALA A 643 13.94 -5.27 26.43
N PHE A 644 14.34 -4.61 25.35
CA PHE A 644 15.23 -5.19 24.35
C PHE A 644 16.54 -5.67 24.96
N SER A 645 17.23 -4.80 25.69
CA SER A 645 18.51 -5.13 26.33
C SER A 645 18.38 -6.30 27.32
N ALA A 646 17.31 -6.33 28.12
CA ALA A 646 17.04 -7.37 29.10
C ALA A 646 16.69 -8.72 28.44
N SER A 647 15.86 -8.71 27.39
CA SER A 647 15.48 -9.91 26.65
C SER A 647 16.67 -10.59 25.97
N ALA A 648 17.59 -9.81 25.39
CA ALA A 648 18.83 -10.35 24.84
C ALA A 648 19.72 -10.98 25.91
N ARG A 649 19.88 -10.33 27.09
CA ARG A 649 20.63 -10.90 28.22
C ARG A 649 20.00 -12.20 28.71
N ALA A 650 18.67 -12.27 28.82
CA ALA A 650 17.97 -13.46 29.27
C ALA A 650 18.13 -14.65 28.30
N TYR A 651 18.10 -14.39 26.99
CA TYR A 651 18.29 -15.44 25.98
C TYR A 651 19.74 -15.92 25.88
N ARG A 652 20.70 -14.99 25.88
CA ARG A 652 22.14 -15.28 25.75
C ARG A 652 22.79 -15.79 27.03
N GLY A 653 22.10 -15.62 28.17
CA GLY A 653 22.50 -16.15 29.47
C GLY A 653 22.21 -17.65 29.62
N PRO A 654 22.07 -18.13 30.87
CA PRO A 654 21.63 -19.51 31.12
C PRO A 654 20.29 -19.80 30.43
N LYS A 655 20.12 -20.99 29.84
CA LYS A 655 18.91 -21.33 29.07
C LYS A 655 17.61 -21.38 29.89
N GLY A 656 17.70 -21.59 31.21
CA GLY A 656 16.54 -21.81 32.09
C GLY A 656 15.50 -20.68 32.08
N PRO A 657 15.88 -19.41 32.36
CA PRO A 657 14.96 -18.27 32.34
C PRO A 657 14.17 -18.11 31.04
N TYR A 658 14.81 -18.20 29.87
CA TYR A 658 14.12 -18.08 28.58
C TYR A 658 13.09 -19.19 28.37
N LEU A 659 13.45 -20.45 28.66
CA LEU A 659 12.54 -21.59 28.49
C LEU A 659 11.33 -21.49 29.42
N LYS A 660 11.53 -21.07 30.68
CA LYS A 660 10.43 -20.82 31.61
C LYS A 660 9.50 -19.71 31.10
N MET A 661 10.07 -18.66 30.50
CA MET A 661 9.29 -17.57 29.93
C MET A 661 8.50 -18.01 28.71
N ALA A 662 9.07 -18.87 27.85
CA ALA A 662 8.39 -19.46 26.69
C ALA A 662 7.22 -20.35 27.12
N GLU A 663 7.40 -21.17 28.16
CA GLU A 663 6.33 -21.98 28.75
C GLU A 663 5.22 -21.10 29.35
N ALA A 664 5.60 -20.06 30.11
CA ALA A 664 4.65 -19.11 30.69
C ALA A 664 3.85 -18.34 29.62
N ALA A 665 4.45 -18.04 28.45
CA ALA A 665 3.75 -17.42 27.32
C ALA A 665 2.65 -18.34 26.77
N ALA A 666 2.99 -19.61 26.53
CA ALA A 666 2.02 -20.60 26.07
C ALA A 666 0.92 -20.86 27.11
N GLN A 667 1.26 -20.91 28.39
CA GLN A 667 0.29 -21.12 29.48
C GLN A 667 -0.68 -19.94 29.62
N ALA A 668 -0.18 -18.69 29.57
CA ALA A 668 -1.03 -17.50 29.62
C ALA A 668 -2.04 -17.49 28.46
N GLN A 669 -1.59 -17.83 27.24
CA GLN A 669 -2.49 -17.95 26.09
C GLN A 669 -3.48 -19.11 26.23
N GLN A 670 -3.10 -20.23 26.87
CA GLN A 670 -4.03 -21.31 27.16
C GLN A 670 -5.18 -20.84 28.06
N GLN A 671 -4.87 -20.04 29.08
CA GLN A 671 -5.84 -19.51 30.04
C GLN A 671 -6.68 -18.35 29.47
N TYR A 672 -6.18 -17.68 28.44
CA TYR A 672 -6.85 -16.54 27.81
C TYR A 672 -7.68 -16.94 26.59
N CYS A 673 -7.07 -17.61 25.59
CA CYS A 673 -7.63 -17.78 24.25
C CYS A 673 -7.66 -19.24 23.73
N SER A 674 -7.80 -20.21 24.62
CA SER A 674 -8.06 -21.61 24.21
C SER A 674 -9.54 -21.87 23.96
N MET A 675 -9.83 -22.92 23.18
CA MET A 675 -11.18 -23.44 22.99
C MET A 675 -11.83 -23.83 24.33
N ALA A 676 -11.04 -24.34 25.29
CA ALA A 676 -11.51 -24.69 26.63
C ALA A 676 -12.02 -23.48 27.43
N VAL A 677 -11.55 -22.27 27.10
CA VAL A 677 -12.00 -21.01 27.71
C VAL A 677 -13.14 -20.38 26.90
N ALA A 678 -13.02 -20.36 25.57
CA ALA A 678 -13.99 -19.70 24.70
C ALA A 678 -15.34 -20.45 24.66
N ARG A 679 -15.33 -21.78 24.65
CA ARG A 679 -16.55 -22.62 24.60
C ARG A 679 -17.54 -22.33 25.72
N PRO A 680 -17.18 -22.43 27.01
CA PRO A 680 -18.14 -22.18 28.09
C PRO A 680 -18.63 -20.72 28.13
N ARG A 681 -17.78 -19.74 27.78
CA ARG A 681 -18.22 -18.33 27.69
C ARG A 681 -19.27 -18.13 26.61
N PHE A 682 -19.04 -18.71 25.43
CA PHE A 682 -20.00 -18.63 24.33
C PHE A 682 -21.30 -19.38 24.64
N GLU A 683 -21.22 -20.56 25.27
CA GLU A 683 -22.40 -21.30 25.72
C GLU A 683 -23.25 -20.49 26.71
N ASN A 684 -22.61 -19.88 27.71
CA ASN A 684 -23.28 -19.03 28.68
C ASN A 684 -23.94 -17.82 28.01
N PHE A 685 -23.24 -17.15 27.10
CA PHE A 685 -23.76 -16.03 26.32
C PHE A 685 -25.00 -16.43 25.50
N LEU A 686 -24.94 -17.56 24.79
CA LEU A 686 -26.10 -18.08 24.05
C LEU A 686 -27.27 -18.46 24.96
N GLY A 687 -26.99 -19.00 26.15
CA GLY A 687 -28.01 -19.30 27.15
C GLY A 687 -28.73 -18.06 27.65
N ALA A 688 -28.01 -16.97 27.91
CA ALA A 688 -28.57 -15.68 28.28
C ALA A 688 -29.38 -15.05 27.13
N LEU A 689 -28.85 -15.12 25.91
CA LEU A 689 -29.51 -14.59 24.71
C LEU A 689 -30.87 -15.28 24.46
N LYS A 690 -30.97 -16.59 24.65
CA LYS A 690 -32.23 -17.34 24.49
C LYS A 690 -33.30 -16.90 25.50
N LYS A 691 -32.93 -16.73 26.76
CA LYS A 691 -33.86 -16.28 27.81
C LYS A 691 -34.45 -14.91 27.48
N ALA A 692 -33.63 -13.99 26.99
CA ALA A 692 -34.07 -12.65 26.60
C ALA A 692 -34.96 -12.62 25.35
N VAL A 693 -34.98 -13.69 24.54
CA VAL A 693 -35.90 -13.82 23.38
C VAL A 693 -37.22 -14.48 23.78
N ASP A 694 -37.21 -15.33 24.81
CA ASP A 694 -38.38 -16.04 25.32
C ASP A 694 -39.21 -15.21 26.34
N GLU A 695 -38.61 -14.18 26.96
CA GLU A 695 -39.24 -13.15 27.83
C GLU A 695 -39.74 -11.95 27.03
#